data_AF-A0A397HPP1-F1
#
_entry.id   AF-A0A397HPP1-F1
#
_cell.length_a   1.000
_cell.length_b   1.000
_cell.length_c   1.000
_cell.angle_alpha   90.00
_cell.angle_beta   90.00
_cell.angle_gamma   90.00
#
_symmetry.space_group_name_H-M   'P 1'
#
loop_
_entity.id
_entity.type
_entity.pdbx_description
1 polymer ?
#
loop_
_entity_poly.entity_id
_entity_poly.type
_entity_poly.pdbx_seq_one_letter_code
_entity_poly.pdbx_strand_id
1 'polypeptide(L)'
;MSKKNKEKTIESDEMPSTGLSMLVNASSIVSDDAILPFVPLFDTVGKVMESLYTIYDNAKYNKKMCEALLDRIEVVGQATRSLKRRKQENAAKFSSNKYYHAWVRLTHVLGSIKKFAEDITQQSVFQKHLNANAVKVAYDKNIKEFEDVCKDLQFSVYMFPEEQKEEENKQILNELNLLGWDELKNISLNVPVPTIEYSEFKDPDCGLDNIRGSNKTVIKKIYRGIDVACKQDQNIKNLKIQAEWSILLNKCPKIIYFYGLLCEGDQNGSMVFEWASYGNLKEFYTKFDIPWTTKLQFTRDIFSGLYFMHNSGILHHDVRCENILITENHEAKISNFEISRSFDGKEAMSNSYINDYIYWLAPEVIHGSRYDHKSEMFSFGMLIWELCYQKIPYEKMDLQEIREHIKNGKRETLGILTYPNSIAQELATLIKQSWKTDPMLRPSYLQFHSIIEFLCEKHISVGTSPQITPKGNSNNDITDFELNQPNSDDINSEIIFNRNDFLEEGIEAHEDREYVKAWKFFNKYADLGFSLAKYWKGYYLQNGYCGRKKPKEALKLFKAAADEGVPDAQLSYAIELIKFNNNNSKLNELILYYLAQATTGRNETAMYKLGDIYYNGKFGVKEDKEKGIELHRLAAMMNQPRSIEFLDSIEIKPFGKCKECKQDNTGLNWCKFCNGKRFQTEFDKWTSNDKEIDQYIQQMQLNANKFEEILEWIPFNKFENVQYLDEGGFGKVFKAKWLDGFIASWDHESENWNRLKQDHVCLKQLNIFDTNAFIQEIKHQLKVRGGSVIAIYGITKNPQKNNYMIVMQYAKHGNLRKMLNKRFKFLTWKEKIKILECLARGLKRIHKIGLIHKDFHPGNIVNESLTNSYITDFGLCKPISENDEKFIGVLPYMAPEMWKGNEKEYTQALDIYSFGMIMLEVFTSYPPFYNIPHNEQLIMSICKGQKPEIKCKVPLLLKEMMEKCWNIEPHNRPTSEELYRSLFCYCYEDNEVLEKQINEANELNEDFSPYNSNESKHPQVIYRSKLFSKKEKNIAILHDNLESCQVNLVIPDNYEF
;
A
#
# COMPACT_ATOMS: atom_id res chain seq x y z
N MET A 1 6.18 -67.03 56.29
CA MET A 1 5.15 -66.81 57.34
C MET A 1 4.77 -65.33 57.33
N SER A 2 3.47 -65.01 57.30
CA SER A 2 2.79 -63.71 57.57
C SER A 2 3.21 -62.46 56.75
N LYS A 3 2.47 -61.93 55.77
CA LYS A 3 1.20 -61.12 55.77
C LYS A 3 1.20 -59.77 56.53
N LYS A 4 0.85 -58.71 55.77
CA LYS A 4 0.07 -57.47 56.09
C LYS A 4 0.79 -56.40 56.95
N ASN A 5 0.57 -55.09 56.83
CA ASN A 5 -0.34 -54.23 56.02
C ASN A 5 0.14 -52.74 56.13
N LYS A 6 -0.17 -51.94 55.10
CA LYS A 6 -0.56 -50.50 55.02
C LYS A 6 -0.08 -49.49 56.07
N GLU A 7 0.40 -48.32 55.61
CA GLU A 7 -0.38 -47.06 55.52
C GLU A 7 0.36 -45.93 54.79
N LYS A 8 -0.43 -44.99 54.25
CA LYS A 8 -0.08 -43.80 53.43
C LYS A 8 0.49 -42.67 54.30
N THR A 9 1.40 -41.84 53.77
CA THR A 9 1.15 -40.45 53.28
C THR A 9 2.43 -39.70 52.94
N ILE A 10 2.42 -39.07 51.75
CA ILE A 10 2.89 -37.71 51.40
C ILE A 10 4.25 -37.26 51.95
N GLU A 11 5.23 -37.15 51.05
CA GLU A 11 6.45 -36.35 51.23
C GLU A 11 6.50 -35.24 50.16
N SER A 12 6.57 -34.01 50.64
CA SER A 12 7.31 -32.91 50.03
C SER A 12 8.72 -32.95 50.61
N ASP A 13 9.76 -32.74 49.80
CA ASP A 13 10.91 -31.97 50.27
C ASP A 13 11.78 -31.45 49.12
N GLU A 14 12.30 -30.26 49.37
CA GLU A 14 13.20 -29.48 48.54
C GLU A 14 14.61 -30.09 48.46
N MET A 15 15.27 -29.72 47.36
CA MET A 15 16.71 -29.77 47.05
C MET A 15 17.63 -29.22 48.17
N PRO A 16 19.00 -29.25 48.08
CA PRO A 16 19.86 -29.49 46.90
C PRO A 16 21.16 -30.28 47.16
N SER A 17 21.86 -30.63 46.07
CA SER A 17 23.22 -30.12 45.74
C SER A 17 24.19 -31.15 45.11
N THR A 18 24.72 -30.69 43.98
CA THR A 18 26.10 -30.85 43.46
C THR A 18 26.63 -32.22 42.99
N GLY A 19 27.08 -32.21 41.73
CA GLY A 19 28.46 -32.65 41.43
C GLY A 19 28.63 -33.77 40.41
N LEU A 20 28.80 -33.38 39.15
CA LEU A 20 29.28 -34.12 37.97
C LEU A 20 30.16 -35.38 38.24
N SER A 21 29.89 -36.50 37.57
CA SER A 21 30.53 -36.83 36.27
C SER A 21 30.14 -38.23 35.72
N MET A 22 29.83 -38.21 34.42
CA MET A 22 30.09 -39.21 33.36
C MET A 22 29.69 -40.69 33.45
N LEU A 23 28.83 -41.02 32.48
CA LEU A 23 28.89 -42.12 31.49
C LEU A 23 28.12 -43.42 31.77
N VAL A 24 27.00 -43.49 31.03
CA VAL A 24 26.50 -44.59 30.19
C VAL A 24 25.34 -45.45 30.73
N ASN A 25 24.32 -45.49 29.86
CA ASN A 25 23.18 -46.41 29.72
C ASN A 25 21.92 -46.16 30.55
N ALA A 26 20.97 -45.47 29.92
CA ALA A 26 19.57 -45.86 29.97
C ALA A 26 18.86 -45.45 28.67
N SER A 27 18.93 -46.33 27.66
CA SER A 27 17.86 -46.46 26.69
C SER A 27 16.58 -46.92 27.40
N SER A 28 15.44 -46.40 26.94
CA SER A 28 14.06 -46.68 27.35
C SER A 28 13.55 -45.87 28.55
N ILE A 29 12.91 -44.73 28.25
CA ILE A 29 11.50 -44.37 28.57
C ILE A 29 11.26 -43.00 27.92
N VAL A 30 10.99 -42.96 26.61
CA VAL A 30 10.23 -41.87 25.95
C VAL A 30 9.61 -42.49 24.70
N SER A 31 8.32 -42.84 24.68
CA SER A 31 7.68 -43.14 23.39
C SER A 31 6.17 -42.98 23.29
N ASP A 32 5.40 -42.93 24.39
CA ASP A 32 3.93 -42.84 24.28
C ASP A 32 3.37 -41.40 24.32
N ASP A 33 3.98 -40.45 25.05
CA ASP A 33 3.46 -39.07 25.12
C ASP A 33 3.83 -38.19 23.91
N ALA A 34 4.94 -38.49 23.23
CA ALA A 34 5.46 -37.63 22.16
C ALA A 34 4.55 -37.57 20.92
N ILE A 35 3.71 -38.59 20.68
CA ILE A 35 2.79 -38.64 19.53
C ILE A 35 1.48 -37.88 19.78
N LEU A 36 1.12 -37.62 21.04
CA LEU A 36 -0.17 -37.01 21.41
C LEU A 36 -0.47 -35.69 20.69
N PRO A 37 0.50 -34.75 20.54
CA PRO A 37 0.26 -33.50 19.80
C PRO A 37 -0.07 -33.71 18.32
N PHE A 38 0.36 -34.83 17.73
CA PHE A 38 0.15 -35.14 16.31
C PHE A 38 -1.18 -35.84 16.04
N VAL A 39 -1.83 -36.42 17.05
CA VAL A 39 -3.11 -37.13 16.89
C VAL A 39 -4.18 -36.24 16.24
N PRO A 40 -4.43 -34.99 16.71
CA PRO A 40 -5.39 -34.10 16.06
C PRO A 40 -5.03 -33.75 14.60
N LEU A 41 -3.74 -33.65 14.29
CA LEU A 41 -3.24 -33.37 12.94
C LEU A 41 -3.50 -34.57 12.03
N PHE A 42 -3.23 -35.78 12.50
CA PHE A 42 -3.53 -37.02 11.79
C PHE A 42 -5.02 -37.21 11.54
N ASP A 43 -5.86 -36.85 12.51
CA ASP A 43 -7.31 -36.95 12.37
C ASP A 43 -7.84 -35.90 11.38
N THR A 44 -7.18 -34.74 11.29
CA THR A 44 -7.46 -33.74 10.25
C THR A 44 -7.18 -34.28 8.85
N VAL A 45 -6.08 -35.03 8.66
CA VAL A 45 -5.79 -35.72 7.39
C VAL A 45 -6.93 -36.67 7.02
N GLY A 46 -7.39 -37.49 7.98
CA GLY A 46 -8.52 -38.41 7.76
C GLY A 46 -9.80 -37.69 7.34
N LYS A 47 -10.16 -36.59 8.03
CA LYS A 47 -11.36 -35.80 7.72
C LYS A 47 -11.30 -35.13 6.34
N VAL A 48 -10.12 -34.63 5.95
CA VAL A 48 -9.93 -34.05 4.61
C VAL A 48 -10.04 -35.12 3.53
N MET A 49 -9.48 -36.31 3.76
CA MET A 49 -9.65 -37.45 2.85
C MET A 49 -11.13 -37.80 2.64
N GLU A 50 -11.89 -38.00 3.73
CA GLU A 50 -13.33 -38.30 3.65
C GLU A 50 -14.12 -37.20 2.92
N SER A 51 -13.77 -35.93 3.16
CA SER A 51 -14.38 -34.80 2.45
C SER A 51 -14.07 -34.85 0.95
N LEU A 52 -12.83 -35.14 0.57
CA LEU A 52 -12.42 -35.20 -0.84
C LEU A 52 -13.04 -36.39 -1.58
N TYR A 53 -13.19 -37.55 -0.93
CA TYR A 53 -13.95 -38.67 -1.50
C TYR A 53 -15.39 -38.25 -1.79
N THR A 54 -16.02 -37.54 -0.85
CA THR A 54 -17.37 -37.00 -1.03
C THR A 54 -17.44 -35.99 -2.18
N ILE A 55 -16.46 -35.08 -2.29
CA ILE A 55 -16.37 -34.09 -3.37
C ILE A 55 -16.21 -34.80 -4.72
N TYR A 56 -15.34 -35.80 -4.80
CA TYR A 56 -15.07 -36.56 -6.01
C TYR A 56 -16.26 -37.40 -6.47
N ASP A 57 -16.97 -38.08 -5.55
CA ASP A 57 -18.16 -38.86 -5.85
C ASP A 57 -19.29 -37.97 -6.39
N ASN A 58 -19.38 -36.73 -5.90
CA ASN A 58 -20.36 -35.74 -6.33
C ASN A 58 -19.88 -34.86 -7.50
N ALA A 59 -18.63 -35.01 -7.95
CA ALA A 59 -18.04 -34.15 -8.97
C ALA A 59 -18.65 -34.42 -10.35
N LYS A 60 -19.20 -33.37 -10.96
CA LYS A 60 -19.71 -33.40 -12.34
C LYS A 60 -18.62 -33.07 -13.38
N TYR A 61 -17.57 -32.35 -12.99
CA TYR A 61 -16.51 -31.83 -13.87
C TYR A 61 -15.14 -31.87 -13.16
N ASN A 62 -14.05 -31.72 -13.94
CA ASN A 62 -12.65 -31.70 -13.45
C ASN A 62 -12.29 -32.92 -12.59
N LYS A 63 -12.87 -34.07 -12.95
CA LYS A 63 -12.82 -35.28 -12.14
C LYS A 63 -11.43 -35.89 -12.14
N LYS A 64 -10.65 -35.74 -13.22
CA LYS A 64 -9.26 -36.22 -13.28
C LYS A 64 -8.32 -35.39 -12.40
N MET A 65 -8.50 -34.07 -12.36
CA MET A 65 -7.77 -33.21 -11.42
C MET A 65 -8.05 -33.58 -9.96
N CYS A 66 -9.31 -33.89 -9.62
CA CYS A 66 -9.66 -34.34 -8.27
C CYS A 66 -9.17 -35.75 -7.94
N GLU A 67 -9.21 -36.68 -8.90
CA GLU A 67 -8.63 -38.03 -8.78
C GLU A 67 -7.14 -37.95 -8.44
N ALA A 68 -6.39 -37.13 -9.19
CA ALA A 68 -4.97 -36.91 -8.96
C ALA A 68 -4.61 -36.28 -7.59
N LEU A 69 -5.48 -35.42 -7.07
CA LEU A 69 -5.33 -34.85 -5.72
C LEU A 69 -5.66 -35.88 -4.64
N LEU A 70 -6.66 -36.72 -4.88
CA LEU A 70 -7.04 -37.82 -3.98
C LEU A 70 -5.92 -38.85 -3.85
N ASP A 71 -5.36 -39.31 -4.97
CA ASP A 71 -4.26 -40.29 -4.99
C ASP A 71 -3.06 -39.83 -4.15
N ARG A 72 -2.71 -38.54 -4.29
CA ARG A 72 -1.65 -37.90 -3.51
C ARG A 72 -1.95 -37.89 -2.02
N ILE A 73 -3.17 -37.56 -1.63
CA ILE A 73 -3.53 -37.45 -0.21
C ILE A 73 -3.69 -38.85 0.41
N GLU A 74 -4.09 -39.85 -0.36
CA GLU A 74 -4.16 -41.23 0.11
C GLU A 74 -2.79 -41.77 0.55
N VAL A 75 -1.73 -41.41 -0.17
CA VAL A 75 -0.35 -41.70 0.21
C VAL A 75 -0.01 -41.12 1.59
N VAL A 76 -0.42 -39.88 1.87
CA VAL A 76 -0.25 -39.25 3.18
C VAL A 76 -1.07 -39.98 4.24
N GLY A 77 -2.28 -40.44 3.91
CA GLY A 77 -3.09 -41.29 4.77
C GLY A 77 -2.42 -42.62 5.12
N GLN A 78 -1.74 -43.26 4.16
CA GLN A 78 -0.96 -44.47 4.39
C GLN A 78 0.28 -44.19 5.26
N ALA A 79 1.00 -43.10 4.99
CA ALA A 79 2.15 -42.68 5.79
C ALA A 79 1.74 -42.38 7.23
N THR A 80 0.61 -41.70 7.43
CA THR A 80 0.00 -41.41 8.74
C THR A 80 -0.31 -42.70 9.51
N ARG A 81 -0.94 -43.69 8.85
CA ARG A 81 -1.21 -45.01 9.45
C ARG A 81 0.07 -45.75 9.83
N SER A 82 1.10 -45.71 8.98
CA SER A 82 2.41 -46.32 9.23
C SER A 82 3.11 -45.69 10.43
N LEU A 83 3.07 -44.35 10.54
CA LEU A 83 3.63 -43.58 11.65
C LEU A 83 2.90 -43.84 12.97
N LYS A 84 1.56 -43.90 12.94
CA LYS A 84 0.73 -44.31 14.10
C LYS A 84 1.09 -45.73 14.56
N ARG A 85 1.29 -46.68 13.62
CA ARG A 85 1.63 -48.09 13.91
C ARG A 85 3.05 -48.26 14.45
N ARG A 86 4.03 -47.53 13.90
CA ARG A 86 5.46 -47.58 14.27
C ARG A 86 5.84 -46.43 15.19
N LYS A 87 4.98 -46.12 16.16
CA LYS A 87 5.14 -44.92 16.99
C LYS A 87 6.44 -44.91 17.81
N GLN A 88 6.85 -46.07 18.31
CA GLN A 88 8.08 -46.23 19.09
C GLN A 88 9.34 -46.04 18.22
N GLU A 89 9.36 -46.60 17.01
CA GLU A 89 10.47 -46.43 16.05
C GLU A 89 10.60 -44.99 15.53
N ASN A 90 9.50 -44.24 15.53
CA ASN A 90 9.47 -42.83 15.08
C ASN A 90 9.49 -41.82 16.25
N ALA A 91 9.77 -42.25 17.49
CA ALA A 91 9.74 -41.38 18.67
C ALA A 91 10.64 -40.14 18.49
N ALA A 92 11.84 -40.29 17.90
CA ALA A 92 12.73 -39.18 17.61
C ALA A 92 12.14 -38.14 16.63
N LYS A 93 11.28 -38.57 15.69
CA LYS A 93 10.55 -37.66 14.79
C LYS A 93 9.44 -36.91 15.54
N PHE A 94 8.72 -37.59 16.42
CA PHE A 94 7.65 -36.96 17.21
C PHE A 94 8.17 -36.00 18.29
N SER A 95 9.42 -36.15 18.71
CA SER A 95 10.09 -35.16 19.58
C SER A 95 10.63 -33.94 18.82
N SER A 96 10.49 -33.87 17.48
CA SER A 96 11.01 -32.77 16.66
C SER A 96 9.95 -31.69 16.42
N ASN A 97 10.23 -30.47 16.89
CA ASN A 97 9.37 -29.31 16.65
C ASN A 97 9.29 -28.96 15.15
N LYS A 98 10.39 -29.14 14.40
CA LYS A 98 10.40 -29.00 12.93
C LYS A 98 9.43 -29.99 12.27
N TYR A 99 9.38 -31.23 12.76
CA TYR A 99 8.47 -32.25 12.25
C TYR A 99 7.01 -31.90 12.58
N TYR A 100 6.73 -31.43 13.79
CA TYR A 100 5.40 -30.93 14.19
C TYR A 100 4.92 -29.78 13.30
N HIS A 101 5.74 -28.75 13.08
CA HIS A 101 5.37 -27.64 12.20
C HIS A 101 5.18 -28.06 10.75
N ALA A 102 5.92 -29.06 10.26
CA ALA A 102 5.69 -29.62 8.93
C ALA A 102 4.30 -30.31 8.85
N TRP A 103 3.85 -30.99 9.91
CA TRP A 103 2.49 -31.53 10.00
C TRP A 103 1.42 -30.46 10.09
N VAL A 104 1.65 -29.37 10.83
CA VAL A 104 0.73 -28.21 10.85
C VAL A 104 0.63 -27.57 9.47
N ARG A 105 1.75 -27.41 8.77
CA ARG A 105 1.73 -26.87 7.40
C ARG A 105 1.02 -27.83 6.44
N LEU A 106 1.17 -29.14 6.61
CA LEU A 106 0.43 -30.14 5.84
C LEU A 106 -1.08 -29.97 6.01
N THR A 107 -1.59 -29.75 7.22
CA THR A 107 -3.04 -29.56 7.42
C THR A 107 -3.57 -28.29 6.73
N HIS A 108 -2.77 -27.21 6.68
CA HIS A 108 -3.13 -25.99 5.93
C HIS A 108 -3.16 -26.22 4.40
N VAL A 109 -2.15 -26.93 3.87
CA VAL A 109 -2.08 -27.27 2.44
C VAL A 109 -3.25 -28.19 2.06
N LEU A 110 -3.54 -29.20 2.88
CA LEU A 110 -4.70 -30.08 2.69
C LEU A 110 -6.03 -29.32 2.73
N GLY A 111 -6.16 -28.31 3.59
CA GLY A 111 -7.32 -27.42 3.61
C GLY A 111 -7.46 -26.59 2.32
N SER A 112 -6.34 -26.12 1.77
CA SER A 112 -6.30 -25.37 0.51
C SER A 112 -6.65 -26.25 -0.69
N ILE A 113 -6.13 -27.48 -0.73
CA ILE A 113 -6.47 -28.49 -1.74
C ILE A 113 -7.96 -28.84 -1.67
N LYS A 114 -8.51 -29.05 -0.47
CA LYS A 114 -9.94 -29.32 -0.30
C LYS A 114 -10.78 -28.19 -0.89
N LYS A 115 -10.50 -26.95 -0.52
CA LYS A 115 -11.22 -25.79 -1.03
C LYS A 115 -11.11 -25.68 -2.55
N PHE A 116 -9.90 -25.85 -3.09
CA PHE A 116 -9.67 -25.84 -4.53
C PHE A 116 -10.48 -26.95 -5.24
N ALA A 117 -10.51 -28.17 -4.69
CA ALA A 117 -11.30 -29.28 -5.22
C ALA A 117 -12.81 -28.98 -5.19
N GLU A 118 -13.33 -28.38 -4.11
CA GLU A 118 -14.72 -27.90 -4.02
C GLU A 118 -15.01 -26.87 -5.12
N ASP A 119 -14.11 -25.90 -5.30
CA ASP A 119 -14.27 -24.84 -6.28
C ASP A 119 -14.30 -25.40 -7.71
N ILE A 120 -13.33 -26.25 -8.11
CA ILE A 120 -13.23 -26.73 -9.50
C ILE A 120 -14.29 -27.78 -9.86
N THR A 121 -14.85 -28.50 -8.89
CA THR A 121 -15.88 -29.54 -9.15
C THR A 121 -17.28 -28.96 -9.24
N GLN A 122 -17.50 -27.76 -8.69
CA GLN A 122 -18.75 -27.01 -8.79
C GLN A 122 -18.79 -26.03 -9.98
N GLN A 123 -17.67 -25.82 -10.68
CA GLN A 123 -17.62 -24.95 -11.87
C GLN A 123 -18.45 -25.50 -13.03
N SER A 124 -19.28 -24.64 -13.64
CA SER A 124 -19.99 -24.99 -14.88
C SER A 124 -19.00 -25.22 -16.04
N VAL A 125 -19.41 -26.01 -17.04
CA VAL A 125 -18.63 -26.32 -18.27
C VAL A 125 -17.99 -25.07 -18.92
N PHE A 126 -18.62 -23.90 -18.76
CA PHE A 126 -18.16 -22.63 -19.32
C PHE A 126 -17.00 -21.99 -18.56
N GLN A 127 -16.92 -22.09 -17.23
CA GLN A 127 -15.80 -21.54 -16.45
C GLN A 127 -14.50 -22.35 -16.62
N LYS A 128 -14.62 -23.65 -16.91
CA LYS A 128 -13.51 -24.56 -17.17
C LYS A 128 -12.61 -24.12 -18.34
N HIS A 129 -13.19 -23.47 -19.36
CA HIS A 129 -12.47 -23.01 -20.55
C HIS A 129 -11.92 -21.58 -20.39
N LEU A 130 -12.64 -20.72 -19.67
CA LEU A 130 -12.29 -19.30 -19.48
C LEU A 130 -11.14 -19.10 -18.48
N ASN A 131 -11.01 -20.00 -17.50
CA ASN A 131 -9.98 -19.93 -16.46
C ASN A 131 -8.94 -21.06 -16.56
N ALA A 132 -8.84 -21.78 -17.68
CA ALA A 132 -7.98 -22.97 -17.79
C ALA A 132 -6.53 -22.72 -17.34
N ASN A 133 -5.95 -21.57 -17.73
CA ASN A 133 -4.62 -21.15 -17.27
C ASN A 133 -4.58 -20.81 -15.78
N ALA A 134 -5.56 -20.09 -15.25
CA ALA A 134 -5.62 -19.75 -13.82
C ALA A 134 -5.86 -20.98 -12.94
N VAL A 135 -6.71 -21.91 -13.40
CA VAL A 135 -6.97 -23.21 -12.77
C VAL A 135 -5.71 -24.07 -12.81
N LYS A 136 -4.98 -24.10 -13.94
CA LYS A 136 -3.70 -24.82 -14.03
C LYS A 136 -2.64 -24.24 -13.10
N VAL A 137 -2.51 -22.92 -13.04
CA VAL A 137 -1.57 -22.23 -12.13
C VAL A 137 -1.93 -22.52 -10.66
N ALA A 138 -3.21 -22.46 -10.30
CA ALA A 138 -3.67 -22.78 -8.96
C ALA A 138 -3.49 -24.27 -8.61
N TYR A 139 -3.70 -25.17 -9.57
CA TYR A 139 -3.43 -26.60 -9.43
C TYR A 139 -1.94 -26.86 -9.18
N ASP A 140 -1.07 -26.32 -10.04
CA ASP A 140 0.39 -26.50 -9.95
C ASP A 140 0.95 -25.93 -8.64
N LYS A 141 0.41 -24.81 -8.18
CA LYS A 141 0.74 -24.23 -6.88
C LYS A 141 0.39 -25.18 -5.74
N ASN A 142 -0.83 -25.72 -5.71
CA ASN A 142 -1.27 -26.64 -4.66
C ASN A 142 -0.44 -27.94 -4.65
N ILE A 143 -0.11 -28.49 -5.83
CA ILE A 143 0.74 -29.67 -5.96
C ILE A 143 2.15 -29.39 -5.46
N LYS A 144 2.76 -28.26 -5.85
CA LYS A 144 4.10 -27.89 -5.43
C LYS A 144 4.19 -27.73 -3.91
N GLU A 145 3.25 -26.99 -3.30
CA GLU A 145 3.20 -26.81 -1.86
C GLU A 145 3.03 -28.16 -1.13
N PHE A 146 2.18 -29.05 -1.66
CA PHE A 146 1.98 -30.40 -1.12
C PHE A 146 3.25 -31.25 -1.17
N GLU A 147 3.94 -31.27 -2.31
CA GLU A 147 5.19 -32.01 -2.48
C GLU A 147 6.30 -31.49 -1.58
N ASP A 148 6.43 -30.18 -1.43
CA ASP A 148 7.44 -29.55 -0.56
C ASP A 148 7.18 -29.90 0.91
N VAL A 149 5.92 -29.95 1.34
CA VAL A 149 5.59 -30.41 2.68
C VAL A 149 5.87 -31.91 2.87
N CYS A 150 5.56 -32.75 1.88
CA CYS A 150 5.84 -34.18 1.94
C CYS A 150 7.35 -34.49 1.98
N LYS A 151 8.17 -33.70 1.28
CA LYS A 151 9.64 -33.75 1.37
C LYS A 151 10.13 -33.40 2.77
N ASP A 152 9.60 -32.33 3.36
CA ASP A 152 9.94 -31.91 4.72
C ASP A 152 9.54 -32.96 5.78
N LEU A 153 8.46 -33.71 5.52
CA LEU A 153 8.01 -34.84 6.35
C LEU A 153 8.77 -36.14 6.05
N GLN A 154 9.70 -36.14 5.09
CA GLN A 154 10.49 -37.29 4.66
C GLN A 154 9.61 -38.49 4.29
N PHE A 155 8.52 -38.27 3.57
CA PHE A 155 7.72 -39.34 2.98
C PHE A 155 8.45 -39.88 1.74
N SER A 156 9.54 -40.62 1.98
CA SER A 156 10.53 -41.05 0.98
C SER A 156 10.03 -42.10 -0.01
N VAL A 157 8.77 -42.51 0.04
CA VAL A 157 8.26 -43.63 -0.77
C VAL A 157 7.55 -43.19 -2.05
N TYR A 158 7.14 -41.92 -2.21
CA TYR A 158 6.22 -41.57 -3.31
C TYR A 158 6.54 -40.25 -3.99
N MET A 159 7.79 -40.10 -4.44
CA MET A 159 8.04 -39.22 -5.58
C MET A 159 7.41 -39.90 -6.79
N PHE A 160 6.32 -39.33 -7.30
CA PHE A 160 5.74 -39.79 -8.57
C PHE A 160 6.85 -39.74 -9.63
N PRO A 161 7.15 -40.84 -10.34
CA PRO A 161 8.10 -40.84 -11.44
C PRO A 161 7.76 -39.73 -12.44
N GLU A 162 8.77 -39.09 -13.03
CA GLU A 162 8.51 -37.98 -13.98
C GLU A 162 7.59 -38.39 -15.12
N GLU A 163 7.73 -39.63 -15.63
CA GLU A 163 6.84 -40.18 -16.66
C GLU A 163 5.37 -40.18 -16.23
N GLN A 164 5.07 -40.47 -14.96
CA GLN A 164 3.70 -40.45 -14.43
C GLN A 164 3.18 -39.02 -14.29
N LYS A 165 4.05 -38.07 -13.88
CA LYS A 165 3.70 -36.65 -13.80
C LYS A 165 3.46 -36.05 -15.19
N GLU A 166 4.22 -36.46 -16.19
CA GLU A 166 4.04 -36.02 -17.58
C GLU A 166 2.72 -36.54 -18.16
N GLU A 167 2.41 -37.81 -17.95
CA GLU A 167 1.16 -38.41 -18.42
C GLU A 167 -0.06 -37.79 -17.72
N GLU A 168 0.02 -37.58 -16.41
CA GLU A 168 -0.99 -36.87 -15.63
C GLU A 168 -1.16 -35.42 -16.10
N ASN A 169 -0.06 -34.69 -16.33
CA ASN A 169 -0.11 -33.35 -16.88
C ASN A 169 -0.74 -33.31 -18.27
N LYS A 170 -0.45 -34.27 -19.16
CA LYS A 170 -1.11 -34.39 -20.46
C LYS A 170 -2.62 -34.60 -20.30
N GLN A 171 -3.03 -35.46 -19.37
CA GLN A 171 -4.44 -35.72 -19.10
C GLN A 171 -5.16 -34.51 -18.50
N ILE A 172 -4.51 -33.76 -17.61
CA ILE A 172 -5.05 -32.52 -17.04
C ILE A 172 -5.11 -31.40 -18.08
N LEU A 173 -4.09 -31.27 -18.94
CA LEU A 173 -4.08 -30.30 -20.04
C LEU A 173 -5.16 -30.63 -21.09
N ASN A 174 -5.38 -31.91 -21.38
CA ASN A 174 -6.50 -32.38 -22.20
C ASN A 174 -7.84 -32.09 -21.51
N GLU A 175 -7.95 -32.36 -20.21
CA GLU A 175 -9.16 -32.06 -19.46
C GLU A 175 -9.46 -30.55 -19.48
N LEU A 176 -8.45 -29.69 -19.39
CA LEU A 176 -8.54 -28.23 -19.44
C LEU A 176 -8.56 -27.64 -20.86
N ASN A 177 -8.47 -28.46 -21.92
CA ASN A 177 -8.38 -28.04 -23.33
C ASN A 177 -7.22 -27.04 -23.62
N LEU A 178 -6.07 -27.19 -22.95
CA LEU A 178 -4.94 -26.25 -23.00
C LEU A 178 -3.92 -26.48 -24.13
N LEU A 179 -3.96 -27.61 -24.84
CA LEU A 179 -2.97 -27.96 -25.89
C LEU A 179 -3.14 -27.20 -27.23
N GLY A 180 -3.72 -25.99 -27.23
CA GLY A 180 -3.99 -25.24 -28.46
C GLY A 180 -3.54 -23.78 -28.49
N TRP A 181 -2.83 -23.28 -27.47
CA TRP A 181 -2.57 -21.82 -27.39
C TRP A 181 -1.29 -21.34 -28.08
N ASP A 182 -0.26 -22.18 -28.23
CA ASP A 182 0.96 -21.80 -28.95
C ASP A 182 0.84 -21.96 -30.49
N GLU A 183 -0.09 -22.79 -30.98
CA GLU A 183 -0.39 -22.90 -32.41
C GLU A 183 -1.36 -21.80 -32.91
N LEU A 184 -2.11 -21.14 -32.03
CA LEU A 184 -3.07 -20.07 -32.40
C LEU A 184 -2.43 -18.70 -32.71
N LYS A 185 -1.16 -18.48 -32.33
CA LYS A 185 -0.47 -17.19 -32.58
C LYS A 185 -0.12 -16.93 -34.05
N ASN A 186 -0.12 -17.97 -34.90
CA ASN A 186 0.26 -17.87 -36.31
C ASN A 186 -0.85 -18.24 -37.30
N ILE A 187 -2.10 -18.39 -36.83
CA ILE A 187 -3.22 -18.71 -37.71
C ILE A 187 -3.88 -17.40 -38.16
N SER A 188 -3.63 -17.03 -39.41
CA SER A 188 -4.70 -16.53 -40.27
C SER A 188 -5.91 -17.45 -40.05
N LEU A 189 -6.92 -17.00 -39.31
CA LEU A 189 -8.11 -17.76 -38.92
C LEU A 189 -8.55 -18.69 -40.06
N ASN A 190 -8.42 -19.99 -39.85
CA ASN A 190 -9.01 -21.02 -40.69
C ASN A 190 -10.11 -21.72 -39.86
N VAL A 191 -10.88 -20.92 -39.11
CA VAL A 191 -12.06 -21.45 -38.42
C VAL A 191 -13.10 -21.75 -39.50
N PRO A 192 -13.53 -23.01 -39.68
CA PRO A 192 -14.49 -23.34 -40.72
C PRO A 192 -15.81 -22.63 -40.41
N VAL A 193 -16.15 -21.64 -41.22
CA VAL A 193 -17.41 -20.91 -41.13
C VAL A 193 -18.51 -21.78 -41.76
N PRO A 194 -19.58 -22.10 -41.02
CA PRO A 194 -20.69 -22.85 -41.58
C PRO A 194 -21.30 -22.12 -42.78
N THR A 195 -21.60 -22.87 -43.83
CA THR A 195 -22.30 -22.37 -45.01
C THR A 195 -23.70 -22.95 -45.02
N ILE A 196 -24.69 -22.13 -45.35
CA ILE A 196 -26.11 -22.49 -45.36
C ILE A 196 -26.64 -22.29 -46.77
N GLU A 197 -27.32 -23.30 -47.30
CA GLU A 197 -27.90 -23.24 -48.64
C GLU A 197 -29.20 -22.42 -48.64
N TYR A 198 -29.40 -21.59 -49.66
CA TYR A 198 -30.61 -20.76 -49.78
C TYR A 198 -31.91 -21.59 -49.75
N SER A 199 -31.88 -22.83 -50.26
CA SER A 199 -33.03 -23.74 -50.24
C SER A 199 -33.48 -24.17 -48.84
N GLU A 200 -32.65 -23.99 -47.80
CA GLU A 200 -33.03 -24.32 -46.41
C GLU A 200 -33.93 -23.27 -45.76
N PHE A 201 -34.11 -22.10 -46.39
CA PHE A 201 -34.93 -21.01 -45.86
C PHE A 201 -36.38 -21.07 -46.37
N LYS A 202 -37.30 -20.63 -45.51
CA LYS A 202 -38.69 -20.34 -45.88
C LYS A 202 -38.98 -18.87 -45.65
N ASP A 203 -39.91 -18.31 -46.43
CA ASP A 203 -40.40 -16.97 -46.19
C ASP A 203 -41.32 -16.95 -44.95
N PRO A 204 -41.18 -15.94 -44.07
CA PRO A 204 -42.08 -15.77 -42.94
C PRO A 204 -43.47 -15.32 -43.41
N ASP A 205 -44.49 -15.54 -42.57
CA ASP A 205 -45.84 -15.03 -42.83
C ASP A 205 -45.80 -13.49 -43.03
N CYS A 206 -46.60 -12.99 -43.98
CA CYS A 206 -46.53 -11.60 -44.45
C CYS A 206 -46.77 -10.59 -43.31
N GLY A 207 -45.76 -9.76 -43.01
CA GLY A 207 -45.84 -8.64 -42.06
C GLY A 207 -44.86 -7.52 -42.44
N LEU A 208 -45.23 -6.27 -42.15
CA LEU A 208 -44.44 -5.06 -42.46
C LEU A 208 -43.07 -5.03 -41.74
N ASP A 209 -42.87 -5.84 -40.68
CA ASP A 209 -41.67 -5.87 -39.84
C ASP A 209 -40.57 -6.84 -40.30
N ASN A 210 -40.75 -7.52 -41.44
CA ASN A 210 -39.85 -8.56 -41.94
C ASN A 210 -38.56 -8.02 -42.61
N ILE A 211 -38.39 -6.70 -42.73
CA ILE A 211 -37.21 -6.04 -43.30
C ILE A 211 -36.76 -4.90 -42.38
N ARG A 212 -35.46 -4.85 -42.02
CA ARG A 212 -34.88 -3.87 -41.08
C ARG A 212 -33.53 -3.33 -41.54
N GLY A 213 -33.04 -2.31 -40.83
CA GLY A 213 -31.76 -1.64 -41.07
C GLY A 213 -31.88 -0.38 -41.94
N SER A 214 -30.92 0.54 -41.81
CA SER A 214 -30.88 1.85 -42.47
C SER A 214 -31.01 1.78 -44.00
N ASN A 215 -30.54 0.67 -44.61
CA ASN A 215 -30.62 0.40 -46.04
C ASN A 215 -31.53 -0.80 -46.40
N LYS A 216 -32.41 -1.25 -45.47
CA LYS A 216 -33.25 -2.45 -45.65
C LYS A 216 -32.45 -3.72 -45.93
N THR A 217 -31.23 -3.80 -45.40
CA THR A 217 -30.26 -4.87 -45.66
C THR A 217 -30.43 -6.10 -44.77
N VAL A 218 -31.34 -6.08 -43.79
CA VAL A 218 -31.62 -7.22 -42.91
C VAL A 218 -33.01 -7.77 -43.22
N ILE A 219 -33.07 -9.00 -43.70
CA ILE A 219 -34.31 -9.68 -44.10
C ILE A 219 -34.59 -10.83 -43.13
N LYS A 220 -35.80 -10.89 -42.60
CA LYS A 220 -36.27 -11.99 -41.77
C LYS A 220 -36.57 -13.22 -42.64
N LYS A 221 -36.05 -14.38 -42.25
CA LYS A 221 -36.31 -15.69 -42.86
C LYS A 221 -36.57 -16.74 -41.78
N ILE A 222 -37.11 -17.89 -42.16
CA ILE A 222 -37.24 -19.04 -41.27
C ILE A 222 -36.21 -20.09 -41.68
N TYR A 223 -35.29 -20.43 -40.78
CA TYR A 223 -34.27 -21.48 -40.96
C TYR A 223 -34.52 -22.59 -39.94
N ARG A 224 -34.75 -23.83 -40.39
CA ARG A 224 -35.02 -24.98 -39.50
C ARG A 224 -36.12 -24.74 -38.43
N GLY A 225 -37.11 -23.92 -38.76
CA GLY A 225 -38.24 -23.61 -37.88
C GLY A 225 -38.01 -22.47 -36.88
N ILE A 226 -36.87 -21.77 -36.95
CA ILE A 226 -36.57 -20.59 -36.13
C ILE A 226 -36.46 -19.34 -37.00
N ASP A 227 -36.84 -18.19 -36.43
CA ASP A 227 -36.70 -16.89 -37.06
C ASP A 227 -35.23 -16.45 -37.06
N VAL A 228 -34.73 -16.08 -38.24
CA VAL A 228 -33.35 -15.64 -38.44
C VAL A 228 -33.28 -14.34 -39.26
N ALA A 229 -32.23 -13.57 -39.02
CA ALA A 229 -31.88 -12.38 -39.77
C ALA A 229 -30.81 -12.70 -40.82
N CYS A 230 -31.15 -12.53 -42.10
CA CYS A 230 -30.19 -12.54 -43.20
C CYS A 230 -29.73 -11.10 -43.44
N LYS A 231 -28.49 -10.77 -43.05
CA LYS A 231 -27.87 -9.46 -43.26
C LYS A 231 -26.98 -9.52 -44.49
N GLN A 232 -27.32 -8.72 -45.51
CA GLN A 232 -26.46 -8.53 -46.67
C GLN A 232 -25.29 -7.61 -46.31
N ASP A 233 -24.07 -8.04 -46.61
CA ASP A 233 -22.87 -7.23 -46.39
C ASP A 233 -22.45 -6.57 -47.71
N GLN A 234 -22.12 -5.28 -47.65
CA GLN A 234 -21.68 -4.51 -48.82
C GLN A 234 -20.17 -4.66 -49.07
N ASN A 235 -19.40 -5.18 -48.11
CA ASN A 235 -17.94 -5.27 -48.19
C ASN A 235 -17.43 -6.72 -48.09
N ILE A 236 -17.53 -7.43 -49.22
CA ILE A 236 -17.16 -8.86 -49.37
C ILE A 236 -15.72 -9.16 -48.87
N LYS A 237 -14.79 -8.17 -48.88
CA LYS A 237 -13.40 -8.37 -48.46
C LYS A 237 -13.23 -8.63 -46.96
N ASN A 238 -14.10 -8.08 -46.10
CA ASN A 238 -14.03 -8.24 -44.64
C ASN A 238 -15.02 -9.30 -44.09
N LEU A 239 -15.96 -9.77 -44.93
CA LEU A 239 -17.01 -10.72 -44.57
C LEU A 239 -16.47 -11.99 -43.88
N LYS A 240 -15.36 -12.54 -44.40
CA LYS A 240 -14.76 -13.77 -43.88
C LYS A 240 -14.26 -13.60 -42.44
N ILE A 241 -13.52 -12.51 -42.18
CA ILE A 241 -12.99 -12.19 -40.85
C ILE A 241 -14.13 -11.93 -39.86
N GLN A 242 -15.16 -11.20 -40.30
CA GLN A 242 -16.34 -10.94 -39.48
C GLN A 242 -17.09 -12.23 -39.13
N ALA A 243 -17.23 -13.16 -40.07
CA ALA A 243 -17.84 -14.46 -39.83
C ALA A 243 -17.03 -15.33 -38.87
N GLU A 244 -15.69 -15.28 -38.96
CA GLU A 244 -14.78 -15.97 -38.05
C GLU A 244 -14.85 -15.43 -36.62
N TRP A 245 -14.94 -14.11 -36.44
CA TRP A 245 -15.19 -13.54 -35.12
C TRP A 245 -16.57 -13.91 -34.57
N SER A 246 -17.59 -13.83 -35.43
CA SER A 246 -18.97 -14.15 -35.02
C SER A 246 -19.10 -15.60 -34.56
N ILE A 247 -18.51 -16.56 -35.28
CA ILE A 247 -18.55 -17.98 -34.89
C ILE A 247 -17.74 -18.25 -33.62
N LEU A 248 -16.61 -17.56 -33.40
CA LEU A 248 -15.83 -17.70 -32.17
C LEU A 248 -16.61 -17.17 -30.96
N LEU A 249 -17.36 -16.09 -31.16
CA LEU A 249 -18.08 -15.37 -30.11
C LEU A 249 -19.46 -15.96 -29.76
N ASN A 250 -20.02 -16.84 -30.61
CA ASN A 250 -21.31 -17.54 -30.39
C ASN A 250 -21.46 -18.25 -29.03
N LYS A 251 -20.36 -18.49 -28.33
CA LYS A 251 -20.35 -19.12 -27.02
C LYS A 251 -20.96 -18.21 -25.94
N CYS A 252 -20.99 -16.90 -26.14
CA CYS A 252 -21.58 -15.97 -25.17
C CYS A 252 -23.06 -15.71 -25.47
N PRO A 253 -23.98 -15.95 -24.52
CA PRO A 253 -25.41 -15.69 -24.74
C PRO A 253 -25.73 -14.20 -24.88
N LYS A 254 -24.80 -13.30 -24.51
CA LYS A 254 -24.94 -11.85 -24.64
C LYS A 254 -24.29 -11.29 -25.92
N ILE A 255 -23.96 -12.18 -26.85
CA ILE A 255 -23.53 -11.87 -28.22
C ILE A 255 -24.58 -12.45 -29.17
N ILE A 256 -24.92 -11.72 -30.24
CA ILE A 256 -25.87 -12.17 -31.24
C ILE A 256 -25.39 -13.47 -31.88
N TYR A 257 -26.23 -14.49 -31.86
CA TYR A 257 -25.88 -15.81 -32.38
C TYR A 257 -25.78 -15.80 -33.90
N PHE A 258 -24.68 -16.32 -34.44
CA PHE A 258 -24.38 -16.41 -35.87
C PHE A 258 -24.50 -17.86 -36.36
N TYR A 259 -25.37 -18.11 -37.34
CA TYR A 259 -25.60 -19.45 -37.88
C TYR A 259 -24.63 -19.82 -39.01
N GLY A 260 -24.18 -18.86 -39.80
CA GLY A 260 -23.30 -19.12 -40.94
C GLY A 260 -23.45 -18.12 -42.08
N LEU A 261 -22.71 -18.37 -43.16
CA LEU A 261 -22.79 -17.62 -44.41
C LEU A 261 -23.82 -18.25 -45.34
N LEU A 262 -24.60 -17.41 -46.00
CA LEU A 262 -25.55 -17.83 -47.03
C LEU A 262 -24.84 -18.03 -48.36
N CYS A 263 -24.95 -19.23 -48.94
CA CYS A 263 -24.50 -19.54 -50.29
C CYS A 263 -25.62 -19.24 -51.30
N GLU A 264 -25.36 -18.32 -52.23
CA GLU A 264 -26.28 -17.98 -53.31
C GLU A 264 -25.49 -17.85 -54.63
N GLY A 265 -25.16 -19.00 -55.25
CA GLY A 265 -24.34 -19.03 -56.49
C GLY A 265 -22.91 -18.50 -56.30
N ASP A 266 -22.34 -17.88 -57.34
CA ASP A 266 -20.95 -17.34 -57.33
C ASP A 266 -20.75 -16.09 -56.44
N GLN A 267 -21.76 -15.67 -55.65
CA GLN A 267 -21.70 -14.49 -54.78
C GLN A 267 -21.97 -14.87 -53.31
N ASN A 268 -20.90 -15.18 -52.55
CA ASN A 268 -20.95 -15.25 -51.08
C ASN A 268 -21.10 -13.84 -50.50
N GLY A 269 -22.29 -13.45 -50.01
CA GLY A 269 -22.54 -12.06 -49.61
C GLY A 269 -23.40 -11.80 -48.37
N SER A 270 -24.01 -12.81 -47.75
CA SER A 270 -24.92 -12.58 -46.62
C SER A 270 -24.59 -13.42 -45.38
N MET A 271 -24.67 -12.79 -44.21
CA MET A 271 -24.49 -13.42 -42.90
C MET A 271 -25.85 -13.73 -42.26
N VAL A 272 -25.98 -14.91 -41.65
CA VAL A 272 -27.23 -15.36 -41.02
C VAL A 272 -27.08 -15.32 -39.50
N PHE A 273 -27.92 -14.54 -38.83
CA PHE A 273 -27.92 -14.37 -37.37
C PHE A 273 -29.28 -14.74 -36.76
N GLU A 274 -29.36 -14.90 -35.44
CA GLU A 274 -30.65 -14.96 -34.75
C GLU A 274 -31.45 -13.67 -34.95
N TRP A 275 -32.78 -13.81 -34.98
CA TRP A 275 -33.67 -12.66 -35.12
C TRP A 275 -33.84 -11.93 -33.78
N ALA A 276 -33.45 -10.66 -33.74
CA ALA A 276 -33.72 -9.78 -32.61
C ALA A 276 -35.06 -9.07 -32.78
N SER A 277 -36.11 -9.57 -32.13
CA SER A 277 -37.50 -9.15 -32.34
C SER A 277 -37.76 -7.65 -32.20
N TYR A 278 -36.98 -6.92 -31.41
CA TYR A 278 -37.18 -5.48 -31.22
C TYR A 278 -36.16 -4.56 -31.93
N GLY A 279 -35.24 -5.13 -32.72
CA GLY A 279 -34.23 -4.36 -33.43
C GLY A 279 -33.06 -3.97 -32.54
N ASN A 280 -32.38 -2.86 -32.86
CA ASN A 280 -31.30 -2.35 -32.03
C ASN A 280 -31.83 -1.50 -30.85
N LEU A 281 -31.01 -1.32 -29.82
CA LEU A 281 -31.37 -0.64 -28.58
C LEU A 281 -31.68 0.85 -28.83
N LYS A 282 -31.09 1.47 -29.85
CA LYS A 282 -31.42 2.82 -30.29
C LYS A 282 -32.85 2.92 -30.81
N GLU A 283 -33.24 2.07 -31.74
CA GLU A 283 -34.64 1.95 -32.20
C GLU A 283 -35.57 1.60 -31.03
N PHE A 284 -35.12 0.74 -30.12
CA PHE A 284 -35.89 0.32 -28.97
C PHE A 284 -36.25 1.49 -28.04
N TYR A 285 -35.26 2.29 -27.61
CA TYR A 285 -35.53 3.43 -26.73
C TYR A 285 -36.33 4.55 -27.42
N THR A 286 -36.39 4.58 -28.75
CA THR A 286 -37.28 5.54 -29.46
C THR A 286 -38.75 5.12 -29.43
N LYS A 287 -39.04 3.82 -29.29
CA LYS A 287 -40.39 3.25 -29.32
C LYS A 287 -40.97 2.93 -27.95
N PHE A 288 -40.11 2.64 -26.97
CA PHE A 288 -40.50 2.18 -25.65
C PHE A 288 -39.90 3.05 -24.55
N ASP A 289 -40.61 3.15 -23.43
CA ASP A 289 -40.07 3.70 -22.20
C ASP A 289 -39.35 2.59 -21.42
N ILE A 290 -38.06 2.79 -21.16
CA ILE A 290 -37.19 1.81 -20.51
C ILE A 290 -37.05 2.15 -19.02
N PRO A 291 -37.55 1.32 -18.09
CA PRO A 291 -37.36 1.52 -16.66
C PRO A 291 -35.89 1.46 -16.24
N TRP A 292 -35.53 2.14 -15.14
CA TRP A 292 -34.16 2.14 -14.63
C TRP A 292 -33.60 0.75 -14.31
N THR A 293 -34.43 -0.16 -13.81
CA THR A 293 -34.06 -1.57 -13.57
C THR A 293 -33.68 -2.28 -14.86
N THR A 294 -34.42 -2.05 -15.95
CA THR A 294 -34.13 -2.58 -17.28
C THR A 294 -32.88 -1.93 -17.88
N LYS A 295 -32.65 -0.63 -17.66
CA LYS A 295 -31.40 0.04 -18.08
C LYS A 295 -30.18 -0.59 -17.40
N LEU A 296 -30.28 -0.91 -16.10
CA LEU A 296 -29.23 -1.62 -15.36
C LEU A 296 -29.04 -3.05 -15.88
N GLN A 297 -30.12 -3.76 -16.18
CA GLN A 297 -30.05 -5.10 -16.79
C GLN A 297 -29.36 -5.08 -18.16
N PHE A 298 -29.72 -4.15 -19.04
CA PHE A 298 -29.04 -3.98 -20.33
C PHE A 298 -27.56 -3.64 -20.14
N THR A 299 -27.23 -2.77 -19.18
CA THR A 299 -25.84 -2.44 -18.84
C THR A 299 -25.06 -3.70 -18.44
N ARG A 300 -25.63 -4.57 -17.60
CA ARG A 300 -25.02 -5.86 -17.23
C ARG A 300 -24.85 -6.78 -18.42
N ASP A 301 -25.91 -6.99 -19.19
CA ASP A 301 -25.91 -7.90 -20.34
C ASP A 301 -24.85 -7.49 -21.38
N ILE A 302 -24.78 -6.20 -21.72
CA ILE A 302 -23.78 -5.65 -22.66
C ILE A 302 -22.37 -5.79 -22.08
N PHE A 303 -22.17 -5.45 -20.80
CA PHE A 303 -20.84 -5.54 -20.20
C PHE A 303 -20.34 -6.99 -20.15
N SER A 304 -21.21 -7.95 -19.87
CA SER A 304 -20.89 -9.39 -19.90
C SER A 304 -20.46 -9.86 -21.29
N GLY A 305 -21.09 -9.33 -22.36
CA GLY A 305 -20.66 -9.56 -23.74
C GLY A 305 -19.28 -8.98 -24.03
N LEU A 306 -19.02 -7.73 -23.66
CA LEU A 306 -17.71 -7.07 -23.86
C LEU A 306 -16.60 -7.77 -23.08
N TYR A 307 -16.87 -8.13 -21.82
CA TYR A 307 -15.94 -8.87 -20.99
C TYR A 307 -15.54 -10.22 -21.61
N PHE A 308 -16.52 -10.92 -22.20
CA PHE A 308 -16.26 -12.15 -22.95
C PHE A 308 -15.40 -11.92 -24.20
N MET A 309 -15.67 -10.86 -24.96
CA MET A 309 -14.85 -10.50 -26.13
C MET A 309 -13.40 -10.21 -25.76
N HIS A 310 -13.16 -9.46 -24.68
CA HIS A 310 -11.79 -9.16 -24.22
C HIS A 310 -11.03 -10.39 -23.78
N ASN A 311 -11.70 -11.28 -23.04
CA ASN A 311 -11.12 -12.56 -22.65
C ASN A 311 -10.88 -13.48 -23.86
N SER A 312 -11.56 -13.23 -24.98
CA SER A 312 -11.33 -13.88 -26.27
C SER A 312 -10.25 -13.18 -27.12
N GLY A 313 -9.59 -12.15 -26.58
CA GLY A 313 -8.55 -11.40 -27.30
C GLY A 313 -9.09 -10.52 -28.42
N ILE A 314 -10.34 -10.07 -28.34
CA ILE A 314 -11.00 -9.24 -29.35
C ILE A 314 -11.53 -7.95 -28.71
N LEU A 315 -11.28 -6.81 -29.35
CA LEU A 315 -11.89 -5.51 -29.05
C LEU A 315 -13.02 -5.25 -30.04
N HIS A 316 -14.12 -4.65 -29.58
CA HIS A 316 -15.29 -4.39 -30.42
C HIS A 316 -15.08 -3.21 -31.38
N HIS A 317 -14.42 -2.14 -30.91
CA HIS A 317 -14.15 -0.87 -31.61
C HIS A 317 -15.35 0.05 -31.92
N ASP A 318 -16.60 -0.45 -31.95
CA ASP A 318 -17.82 0.36 -32.15
C ASP A 318 -18.90 0.15 -31.06
N VAL A 319 -18.60 0.48 -29.80
CA VAL A 319 -19.51 0.24 -28.67
C VAL A 319 -20.53 1.39 -28.51
N ARG A 320 -21.77 1.18 -28.99
CA ARG A 320 -22.90 2.13 -28.90
C ARG A 320 -24.26 1.41 -28.98
N CYS A 321 -25.36 2.06 -28.59
CA CYS A 321 -26.68 1.41 -28.55
C CYS A 321 -27.16 0.90 -29.92
N GLU A 322 -26.69 1.48 -31.02
CA GLU A 322 -27.02 1.04 -32.39
C GLU A 322 -26.49 -0.36 -32.73
N ASN A 323 -25.43 -0.81 -32.04
CA ASN A 323 -24.83 -2.13 -32.21
C ASN A 323 -25.28 -3.15 -31.16
N ILE A 324 -26.25 -2.79 -30.31
CA ILE A 324 -26.84 -3.69 -29.33
C ILE A 324 -28.22 -4.10 -29.82
N LEU A 325 -28.46 -5.39 -29.98
CA LEU A 325 -29.75 -5.94 -30.43
C LEU A 325 -30.59 -6.42 -29.24
N ILE A 326 -31.91 -6.23 -29.33
CA ILE A 326 -32.88 -6.58 -28.30
C ILE A 326 -33.77 -7.73 -28.78
N THR A 327 -33.69 -8.86 -28.08
CA THR A 327 -34.47 -10.09 -28.39
C THR A 327 -35.90 -10.01 -27.84
N GLU A 328 -36.77 -10.93 -28.25
CA GLU A 328 -38.15 -11.05 -27.73
C GLU A 328 -38.24 -11.14 -26.20
N ASN A 329 -37.21 -11.72 -25.57
CA ASN A 329 -37.10 -11.86 -24.11
C ASN A 329 -36.52 -10.62 -23.43
N HIS A 330 -36.37 -9.51 -24.17
CA HIS A 330 -35.74 -8.28 -23.70
C HIS A 330 -34.31 -8.52 -23.16
N GLU A 331 -33.53 -9.31 -23.89
CA GLU A 331 -32.10 -9.45 -23.63
C GLU A 331 -31.30 -8.53 -24.56
N ALA A 332 -30.29 -7.87 -24.01
CA ALA A 332 -29.36 -7.08 -24.81
C ALA A 332 -28.21 -7.98 -25.29
N LYS A 333 -27.99 -8.01 -26.61
CA LYS A 333 -26.93 -8.78 -27.26
C LYS A 333 -26.06 -7.90 -28.14
N ILE A 334 -24.75 -8.01 -27.99
CA ILE A 334 -23.78 -7.28 -28.82
C ILE A 334 -23.80 -7.83 -30.24
N SER A 335 -23.74 -6.94 -31.22
CA SER A 335 -23.70 -7.25 -32.64
C SER A 335 -22.73 -6.32 -33.37
N ASN A 336 -22.53 -6.56 -34.66
CA ASN A 336 -21.71 -5.73 -35.56
C ASN A 336 -20.19 -5.76 -35.29
N PHE A 337 -19.55 -6.85 -35.73
CA PHE A 337 -18.10 -7.07 -35.56
C PHE A 337 -17.24 -6.62 -36.76
N GLU A 338 -17.77 -5.77 -37.64
CA GLU A 338 -17.12 -5.37 -38.90
C GLU A 338 -15.73 -4.75 -38.67
N ILE A 339 -15.63 -3.88 -37.66
CA ILE A 339 -14.39 -3.19 -37.30
C ILE A 339 -13.70 -3.79 -36.06
N SER A 340 -14.17 -4.93 -35.56
CA SER A 340 -13.53 -5.61 -34.44
C SER A 340 -12.14 -6.12 -34.82
N ARG A 341 -11.21 -6.08 -33.87
CA ARG A 341 -9.79 -6.42 -34.09
C ARG A 341 -9.20 -7.14 -32.87
N SER A 342 -8.12 -7.87 -33.10
CA SER A 342 -7.36 -8.49 -32.02
C SER A 342 -6.51 -7.49 -31.24
N PHE A 343 -6.19 -7.80 -29.99
CA PHE A 343 -5.33 -6.97 -29.12
C PHE A 343 -3.93 -6.71 -29.71
N ASP A 344 -3.47 -7.55 -30.63
CA ASP A 344 -2.13 -7.49 -31.23
C ASP A 344 -2.11 -6.81 -32.61
N GLY A 345 -3.27 -6.32 -33.10
CA GLY A 345 -3.38 -5.64 -34.39
C GLY A 345 -2.45 -4.42 -34.48
N LYS A 346 -1.43 -4.49 -35.35
CA LYS A 346 -0.40 -3.44 -35.54
C LYS A 346 -0.89 -2.25 -36.39
N GLU A 347 -2.07 -2.33 -36.98
CA GLU A 347 -2.59 -1.32 -37.90
C GLU A 347 -3.44 -0.29 -37.16
N ALA A 348 -3.20 1.00 -37.45
CA ALA A 348 -4.04 2.08 -36.97
C ALA A 348 -5.41 2.08 -37.66
N MET A 349 -6.45 2.51 -36.95
CA MET A 349 -7.82 2.58 -37.48
C MET A 349 -7.89 3.55 -38.66
N SER A 350 -8.54 3.14 -39.77
CA SER A 350 -8.72 4.03 -40.93
C SER A 350 -9.56 5.24 -40.56
N ASN A 351 -9.08 6.45 -40.93
CA ASN A 351 -9.76 7.72 -40.71
C ASN A 351 -11.18 7.77 -41.32
N SER A 352 -11.51 6.91 -42.30
CA SER A 352 -12.84 6.86 -42.92
C SER A 352 -13.95 6.46 -41.95
N TYR A 353 -13.66 5.57 -40.99
CA TYR A 353 -14.67 5.04 -40.05
C TYR A 353 -14.85 5.92 -38.81
N ILE A 354 -13.80 6.68 -38.44
CA ILE A 354 -13.76 7.48 -37.20
C ILE A 354 -14.91 8.48 -37.11
N ASN A 355 -15.37 9.03 -38.24
CA ASN A 355 -16.43 10.03 -38.26
C ASN A 355 -17.80 9.46 -37.83
N ASP A 356 -18.07 8.18 -38.06
CA ASP A 356 -19.41 7.59 -37.89
C ASP A 356 -19.77 7.27 -36.43
N TYR A 357 -18.77 7.21 -35.53
CA TYR A 357 -18.96 6.91 -34.10
C TYR A 357 -18.08 7.77 -33.17
N ILE A 358 -17.59 8.91 -33.67
CA ILE A 358 -16.72 9.81 -32.89
C ILE A 358 -17.31 10.25 -31.55
N TYR A 359 -18.64 10.28 -31.45
CA TYR A 359 -19.41 10.63 -30.26
C TYR A 359 -19.10 9.73 -29.06
N TRP A 360 -18.72 8.48 -29.30
CA TRP A 360 -18.40 7.51 -28.25
C TRP A 360 -16.89 7.33 -28.04
N LEU A 361 -16.03 7.94 -28.87
CA LEU A 361 -14.59 7.71 -28.84
C LEU A 361 -13.87 8.40 -27.67
N ALA A 362 -12.91 7.68 -27.10
CA ALA A 362 -12.03 8.18 -26.06
C ALA A 362 -11.09 9.29 -26.58
N PRO A 363 -10.71 10.28 -25.75
CA PRO A 363 -9.88 11.40 -26.17
C PRO A 363 -8.54 10.92 -26.76
N GLU A 364 -7.87 9.96 -26.16
CA GLU A 364 -6.58 9.43 -26.63
C GLU A 364 -6.69 8.80 -28.02
N VAL A 365 -7.80 8.14 -28.34
CA VAL A 365 -8.03 7.56 -29.67
C VAL A 365 -8.22 8.67 -30.71
N ILE A 366 -8.94 9.75 -30.35
CA ILE A 366 -9.10 10.93 -31.21
C ILE A 366 -7.74 11.65 -31.44
N HIS A 367 -6.80 11.53 -30.51
CA HIS A 367 -5.42 12.04 -30.66
C HIS A 367 -4.51 11.11 -31.47
N GLY A 368 -5.00 9.96 -31.92
CA GLY A 368 -4.24 8.99 -32.72
C GLY A 368 -3.51 7.93 -31.90
N SER A 369 -3.78 7.80 -30.59
CA SER A 369 -3.30 6.66 -29.81
C SER A 369 -3.98 5.37 -30.25
N ARG A 370 -3.30 4.24 -30.00
CA ARG A 370 -3.84 2.91 -30.29
C ARG A 370 -5.07 2.64 -29.42
N TYR A 371 -6.14 2.17 -30.05
CA TYR A 371 -7.35 1.74 -29.34
C TYR A 371 -7.06 0.49 -28.51
N ASP A 372 -7.49 0.50 -27.26
CA ASP A 372 -7.28 -0.58 -26.30
C ASP A 372 -8.53 -0.79 -25.41
N HIS A 373 -8.43 -1.73 -24.46
CA HIS A 373 -9.51 -2.02 -23.52
C HIS A 373 -9.88 -0.81 -22.63
N LYS A 374 -8.97 0.13 -22.37
CA LYS A 374 -9.30 1.36 -21.61
C LYS A 374 -10.10 2.33 -22.47
N SER A 375 -9.77 2.43 -23.76
CA SER A 375 -10.53 3.20 -24.76
C SER A 375 -11.93 2.62 -24.97
N GLU A 376 -12.06 1.29 -24.98
CA GLU A 376 -13.35 0.61 -25.08
C GLU A 376 -14.23 0.82 -23.83
N MET A 377 -13.62 0.86 -22.64
CA MET A 377 -14.32 1.23 -21.40
C MET A 377 -14.91 2.64 -21.46
N PHE A 378 -14.21 3.60 -22.08
CA PHE A 378 -14.75 4.95 -22.29
C PHE A 378 -15.98 4.90 -23.21
N SER A 379 -15.89 4.17 -24.32
CA SER A 379 -16.99 4.01 -25.28
C SER A 379 -18.21 3.37 -24.62
N PHE A 380 -17.99 2.39 -23.75
CA PHE A 380 -19.06 1.81 -22.94
C PHE A 380 -19.69 2.81 -21.96
N GLY A 381 -18.90 3.68 -21.33
CA GLY A 381 -19.41 4.79 -20.53
C GLY A 381 -20.33 5.73 -21.32
N MET A 382 -19.96 6.06 -22.56
CA MET A 382 -20.80 6.86 -23.47
C MET A 382 -22.08 6.10 -23.89
N LEU A 383 -22.02 4.79 -24.07
CA LEU A 383 -23.21 3.95 -24.32
C LEU A 383 -24.17 3.99 -23.14
N ILE A 384 -23.68 3.83 -21.90
CA ILE A 384 -24.54 3.91 -20.70
C ILE A 384 -25.19 5.28 -20.62
N TRP A 385 -24.47 6.35 -20.97
CA TRP A 385 -25.05 7.69 -21.05
C TRP A 385 -26.17 7.76 -22.10
N GLU A 386 -25.93 7.27 -23.32
CA GLU A 386 -26.94 7.20 -24.38
C GLU A 386 -28.20 6.46 -23.92
N LEU A 387 -28.03 5.32 -23.24
CA LEU A 387 -29.14 4.54 -22.68
C LEU A 387 -29.90 5.27 -21.57
N CYS A 388 -29.19 5.98 -20.69
CA CYS A 388 -29.82 6.71 -19.58
C CYS A 388 -30.70 7.84 -20.10
N TYR A 389 -30.19 8.62 -21.05
CA TYR A 389 -30.86 9.80 -21.62
C TYR A 389 -31.70 9.48 -22.85
N GLN A 390 -31.58 8.28 -23.42
CA GLN A 390 -32.32 7.80 -24.59
C GLN A 390 -32.23 8.76 -25.79
N LYS A 391 -31.02 9.29 -26.01
CA LYS A 391 -30.68 10.22 -27.10
C LYS A 391 -29.20 10.10 -27.47
N ILE A 392 -28.87 10.52 -28.68
CA ILE A 392 -27.50 10.49 -29.19
C ILE A 392 -26.63 11.50 -28.41
N PRO A 393 -25.40 11.14 -27.99
CA PRO A 393 -24.48 12.08 -27.36
C PRO A 393 -24.15 13.25 -28.29
N TYR A 394 -24.06 14.46 -27.73
CA TYR A 394 -23.68 15.70 -28.42
C TYR A 394 -24.56 16.07 -29.62
N GLU A 395 -25.83 15.66 -29.65
CA GLU A 395 -26.77 15.87 -30.77
C GLU A 395 -26.85 17.32 -31.29
N LYS A 396 -26.52 18.32 -30.46
CA LYS A 396 -26.54 19.75 -30.80
C LYS A 396 -25.21 20.31 -31.33
N MET A 397 -24.16 19.50 -31.43
CA MET A 397 -22.81 19.92 -31.85
C MET A 397 -22.41 19.25 -33.17
N ASP A 398 -21.61 19.94 -33.98
CA ASP A 398 -21.01 19.34 -35.18
C ASP A 398 -19.77 18.48 -34.87
N LEU A 399 -19.28 17.72 -35.85
CA LEU A 399 -18.16 16.78 -35.66
C LEU A 399 -16.86 17.47 -35.24
N GLN A 400 -16.61 18.69 -35.68
CA GLN A 400 -15.40 19.44 -35.34
C GLN A 400 -15.52 20.01 -33.93
N GLU A 401 -16.69 20.55 -33.58
CA GLU A 401 -17.00 21.01 -32.22
C GLU A 401 -16.87 19.88 -31.21
N ILE A 402 -17.38 18.67 -31.52
CA ILE A 402 -17.27 17.49 -30.66
C ILE A 402 -15.80 17.10 -30.44
N ARG A 403 -14.99 17.08 -31.51
CA ARG A 403 -13.55 16.80 -31.38
C ARG A 403 -12.89 17.77 -30.42
N GLU A 404 -13.13 19.06 -30.58
CA GLU A 404 -12.53 20.08 -29.73
C GLU A 404 -13.06 20.01 -28.30
N HIS A 405 -14.35 19.75 -28.11
CA HIS A 405 -14.97 19.56 -26.80
C HIS A 405 -14.35 18.39 -26.04
N ILE A 406 -14.21 17.23 -26.68
CA ILE A 406 -13.61 16.03 -26.07
C ILE A 406 -12.11 16.24 -25.79
N LYS A 407 -11.37 16.85 -26.74
CA LYS A 407 -9.92 17.16 -26.58
C LYS A 407 -9.66 18.11 -25.41
N ASN A 408 -10.55 19.07 -25.19
CA ASN A 408 -10.47 20.00 -24.07
C ASN A 408 -10.93 19.39 -22.73
N GLY A 409 -11.13 18.06 -22.67
CA GLY A 409 -11.53 17.35 -21.46
C GLY A 409 -12.99 17.54 -21.07
N LYS A 410 -13.81 18.19 -21.91
CA LYS A 410 -15.24 18.38 -21.67
C LYS A 410 -16.03 17.14 -22.10
N ARG A 411 -17.20 16.92 -21.47
CA ARG A 411 -18.07 15.76 -21.69
C ARG A 411 -19.52 16.21 -21.80
N GLU A 412 -20.40 15.26 -22.09
CA GLU A 412 -21.84 15.43 -21.93
C GLU A 412 -22.22 15.76 -20.47
N THR A 413 -23.38 16.40 -20.31
CA THR A 413 -23.89 16.75 -18.99
C THR A 413 -24.42 15.52 -18.24
N LEU A 414 -24.26 15.50 -16.92
CA LEU A 414 -24.67 14.36 -16.06
C LEU A 414 -25.74 14.78 -15.04
N GLY A 415 -26.78 15.47 -15.52
CA GLY A 415 -27.92 15.92 -14.70
C GLY A 415 -28.68 14.79 -14.00
N ILE A 416 -28.59 13.54 -14.47
CA ILE A 416 -29.14 12.38 -13.77
C ILE A 416 -28.53 12.13 -12.37
N LEU A 417 -27.37 12.71 -12.04
CA LEU A 417 -26.79 12.63 -10.68
C LEU A 417 -27.72 13.21 -9.60
N THR A 418 -28.56 14.18 -9.96
CA THR A 418 -29.51 14.81 -9.04
C THR A 418 -30.92 14.22 -9.14
N TYR A 419 -31.11 13.20 -9.98
CA TYR A 419 -32.40 12.52 -10.13
C TYR A 419 -32.67 11.62 -8.92
N PRO A 420 -33.89 11.62 -8.33
CA PRO A 420 -34.21 10.87 -7.12
C PRO A 420 -34.48 9.38 -7.38
N ASN A 421 -33.62 8.73 -8.18
CA ASN A 421 -33.63 7.29 -8.41
C ASN A 421 -32.23 6.72 -8.11
N SER A 422 -32.16 5.72 -7.24
CA SER A 422 -30.89 5.14 -6.80
C SER A 422 -30.12 4.48 -7.94
N ILE A 423 -30.80 3.78 -8.85
CA ILE A 423 -30.16 3.17 -10.02
C ILE A 423 -29.63 4.25 -10.97
N ALA A 424 -30.37 5.33 -11.19
CA ALA A 424 -29.91 6.45 -12.01
C ALA A 424 -28.61 7.08 -11.47
N GLN A 425 -28.51 7.27 -10.16
CA GLN A 425 -27.31 7.82 -9.51
C GLN A 425 -26.10 6.86 -9.60
N GLU A 426 -26.34 5.56 -9.47
CA GLU A 426 -25.29 4.54 -9.57
C GLU A 426 -24.78 4.42 -11.03
N LEU A 427 -25.69 4.40 -12.02
CA LEU A 427 -25.33 4.43 -13.44
C LEU A 427 -24.58 5.73 -13.82
N ALA A 428 -25.00 6.88 -13.28
CA ALA A 428 -24.28 8.13 -13.46
C ALA A 428 -22.85 8.07 -12.90
N THR A 429 -22.67 7.40 -11.76
CA THR A 429 -21.34 7.19 -11.18
C THR A 429 -20.47 6.31 -12.08
N LEU A 430 -21.04 5.23 -12.63
CA LEU A 430 -20.36 4.34 -13.58
C LEU A 430 -19.95 5.09 -14.87
N ILE A 431 -20.84 5.91 -15.44
CA ILE A 431 -20.53 6.77 -16.58
C ILE A 431 -19.33 7.67 -16.23
N LYS A 432 -19.37 8.35 -15.06
CA LYS A 432 -18.32 9.29 -14.63
C LYS A 432 -16.94 8.64 -14.45
N GLN A 433 -16.91 7.39 -13.99
CA GLN A 433 -15.69 6.60 -13.84
C GLN A 433 -15.16 6.08 -15.19
N SER A 434 -16.06 5.70 -16.09
CA SER A 434 -15.72 5.13 -17.39
C SER A 434 -15.15 6.15 -18.37
N TRP A 435 -15.69 7.38 -18.39
CA TRP A 435 -15.32 8.38 -19.40
C TRP A 435 -14.22 9.38 -18.96
N LYS A 436 -13.35 8.97 -18.03
CA LYS A 436 -12.21 9.79 -17.54
C LYS A 436 -11.22 10.12 -18.65
N THR A 437 -10.67 11.33 -18.63
CA THR A 437 -9.67 11.78 -19.63
C THR A 437 -8.42 10.91 -19.62
N ASP A 438 -7.85 10.65 -18.44
CA ASP A 438 -6.74 9.71 -18.29
C ASP A 438 -7.25 8.25 -18.35
N PRO A 439 -6.79 7.43 -19.31
CA PRO A 439 -7.17 6.01 -19.41
C PRO A 439 -6.84 5.20 -18.16
N MET A 440 -5.77 5.55 -17.42
CA MET A 440 -5.35 4.81 -16.22
C MET A 440 -6.31 4.98 -15.05
N LEU A 441 -7.07 6.08 -15.02
CA LEU A 441 -8.07 6.35 -13.98
C LEU A 441 -9.41 5.66 -14.25
N ARG A 442 -9.58 5.03 -15.42
CA ARG A 442 -10.79 4.26 -15.73
C ARG A 442 -10.73 2.91 -15.02
N PRO A 443 -11.86 2.40 -14.49
CA PRO A 443 -11.90 1.13 -13.78
C PRO A 443 -11.36 -0.04 -14.62
N SER A 444 -10.84 -1.07 -13.96
CA SER A 444 -10.56 -2.34 -14.63
C SER A 444 -11.86 -3.10 -14.90
N TYR A 445 -11.86 -4.01 -15.88
CA TYR A 445 -13.03 -4.83 -16.18
C TYR A 445 -13.50 -5.66 -14.98
N LEU A 446 -12.57 -6.19 -14.19
CA LEU A 446 -12.90 -6.94 -12.98
C LEU A 446 -13.58 -6.07 -11.93
N GLN A 447 -13.07 -4.85 -11.71
CA GLN A 447 -13.69 -3.87 -10.82
C GLN A 447 -15.09 -3.48 -11.30
N PHE A 448 -15.24 -3.22 -12.60
CA PHE A 448 -16.51 -2.83 -13.20
C PHE A 448 -17.55 -3.96 -13.12
N HIS A 449 -17.13 -5.20 -13.40
CA HIS A 449 -17.95 -6.40 -13.26
C HIS A 449 -18.50 -6.53 -11.84
N SER A 450 -17.62 -6.46 -10.83
CA SER A 450 -18.03 -6.55 -9.42
C SER A 450 -19.01 -5.46 -9.01
N ILE A 451 -18.86 -4.25 -9.56
CA ILE A 451 -19.81 -3.15 -9.26
C ILE A 451 -21.16 -3.44 -9.90
N ILE A 452 -21.21 -3.83 -11.18
CA ILE A 452 -22.49 -4.13 -11.85
C ILE A 452 -23.21 -5.29 -11.17
N GLU A 453 -22.51 -6.39 -10.86
CA GLU A 453 -23.12 -7.55 -10.21
C GLU A 453 -23.70 -7.18 -8.85
N PHE A 454 -22.95 -6.44 -8.03
CA PHE A 454 -23.44 -5.91 -6.76
C PHE A 454 -24.70 -5.02 -6.93
N LEU A 455 -24.72 -4.14 -7.94
CA LEU A 455 -25.89 -3.30 -8.22
C LEU A 455 -27.09 -4.13 -8.67
N CYS A 456 -26.86 -5.17 -9.47
CA CYS A 456 -27.90 -6.08 -9.92
C CYS A 456 -28.47 -6.90 -8.76
N GLU A 457 -27.62 -7.47 -7.90
CA GLU A 457 -28.04 -8.16 -6.67
C GLU A 457 -28.88 -7.26 -5.75
N LYS A 458 -28.50 -5.98 -5.65
CA LYS A 458 -29.18 -4.99 -4.82
C LYS A 458 -30.52 -4.53 -5.39
N HIS A 459 -30.63 -4.39 -6.71
CA HIS A 459 -31.76 -3.68 -7.35
C HIS A 459 -32.65 -4.55 -8.24
N ILE A 460 -32.22 -5.75 -8.62
CA ILE A 460 -32.95 -6.65 -9.52
C ILE A 460 -33.35 -7.91 -8.74
N SER A 461 -34.66 -8.15 -8.58
CA SER A 461 -35.16 -9.37 -7.94
C SER A 461 -35.13 -10.57 -8.91
N VAL A 462 -34.80 -11.76 -8.41
CA VAL A 462 -34.74 -12.98 -9.22
C VAL A 462 -36.12 -13.30 -9.80
N GLY A 463 -36.24 -13.34 -11.13
CA GLY A 463 -37.44 -13.78 -11.84
C GLY A 463 -38.42 -12.68 -12.30
N THR A 464 -38.09 -11.40 -12.16
CA THR A 464 -38.95 -10.31 -12.67
C THR A 464 -38.64 -10.04 -14.15
N SER A 465 -39.64 -10.16 -15.03
CA SER A 465 -39.50 -9.78 -16.45
C SER A 465 -39.52 -8.25 -16.60
N PRO A 466 -38.76 -7.66 -17.55
CA PRO A 466 -38.78 -6.22 -17.82
C PRO A 466 -40.19 -5.70 -18.11
N GLN A 467 -40.64 -4.70 -17.34
CA GLN A 467 -41.92 -4.03 -17.54
C GLN A 467 -41.74 -2.89 -18.54
N ILE A 468 -41.83 -3.18 -19.83
CA ILE A 468 -41.57 -2.22 -20.91
C ILE A 468 -42.88 -1.77 -21.52
N THR A 469 -43.11 -0.47 -21.58
CA THR A 469 -44.34 0.14 -22.12
C THR A 469 -44.07 0.89 -23.42
N PRO A 470 -44.93 0.76 -24.45
CA PRO A 470 -44.82 1.59 -25.65
C PRO A 470 -45.01 3.08 -25.32
N LYS A 471 -44.21 3.94 -25.93
CA LYS A 471 -44.33 5.39 -25.79
C LYS A 471 -45.70 5.85 -26.31
N GLY A 472 -46.44 6.60 -25.48
CA GLY A 472 -47.71 7.22 -25.84
C GLY A 472 -48.99 6.44 -25.48
N ASN A 473 -48.93 5.36 -24.68
CA ASN A 473 -50.10 4.52 -24.35
C ASN A 473 -50.47 4.41 -22.86
N SER A 474 -49.99 5.29 -21.97
CA SER A 474 -50.29 5.26 -20.53
C SER A 474 -51.20 6.40 -20.07
N ASN A 475 -52.41 6.05 -19.62
CA ASN A 475 -53.35 6.89 -18.86
C ASN A 475 -53.12 6.80 -17.33
N ASN A 476 -51.90 6.55 -16.87
CA ASN A 476 -51.56 6.49 -15.45
C ASN A 476 -50.27 7.26 -15.17
N ASP A 477 -50.33 8.07 -14.12
CA ASP A 477 -49.27 8.91 -13.60
C ASP A 477 -47.93 8.16 -13.40
N ILE A 478 -46.85 8.91 -13.60
CA ILE A 478 -45.42 8.57 -13.48
C ILE A 478 -44.79 8.05 -14.78
N THR A 479 -44.69 8.94 -15.78
CA THR A 479 -43.65 8.84 -16.81
C THR A 479 -42.34 9.40 -16.24
N ASP A 480 -41.31 8.55 -16.13
CA ASP A 480 -39.97 8.82 -15.58
C ASP A 480 -39.12 9.81 -16.44
N PHE A 481 -39.75 10.65 -17.27
CA PHE A 481 -39.07 11.44 -18.30
C PHE A 481 -39.61 12.86 -18.48
N GLU A 482 -39.46 13.69 -17.46
CA GLU A 482 -39.30 15.14 -17.61
C GLU A 482 -38.06 15.60 -16.81
N LEU A 483 -36.87 15.33 -17.35
CA LEU A 483 -35.65 15.99 -16.89
C LEU A 483 -35.64 17.42 -17.45
N ASN A 484 -36.15 18.38 -16.68
CA ASN A 484 -36.04 19.80 -16.99
C ASN A 484 -34.56 20.17 -17.22
N GLN A 485 -34.28 20.89 -18.32
CA GLN A 485 -32.93 21.33 -18.67
C GLN A 485 -32.32 22.15 -17.52
N PRO A 486 -31.08 21.88 -17.09
CA PRO A 486 -30.43 22.75 -16.12
C PRO A 486 -30.07 24.08 -16.78
N ASN A 487 -30.37 25.18 -16.09
CA ASN A 487 -29.86 26.52 -16.42
C ASN A 487 -28.32 26.47 -16.52
N SER A 488 -27.79 27.22 -17.47
CA SER A 488 -26.40 27.21 -17.92
C SER A 488 -25.36 27.75 -16.92
N ASP A 489 -25.71 28.05 -15.68
CA ASP A 489 -24.81 28.70 -14.74
C ASP A 489 -24.95 28.08 -13.35
N ASP A 490 -23.80 27.88 -12.70
CA ASP A 490 -23.60 27.31 -11.35
C ASP A 490 -23.75 25.80 -11.17
N ILE A 491 -22.71 25.04 -11.52
CA ILE A 491 -22.17 24.02 -10.58
C ILE A 491 -20.64 24.00 -10.68
N ASN A 492 -20.00 24.69 -9.73
CA ASN A 492 -18.59 24.55 -9.45
C ASN A 492 -18.23 23.08 -9.21
N SER A 493 -17.27 22.63 -10.00
CA SER A 493 -16.67 21.30 -9.96
C SER A 493 -15.79 21.11 -8.73
N GLU A 494 -16.19 20.20 -7.85
CA GLU A 494 -15.34 19.30 -7.06
C GLU A 494 -16.30 18.35 -6.34
N ILE A 495 -16.35 17.05 -6.67
CA ILE A 495 -15.52 16.02 -6.04
C ILE A 495 -15.61 14.75 -6.92
N ILE A 496 -14.45 14.13 -7.14
CA ILE A 496 -14.24 12.85 -7.84
C ILE A 496 -14.49 11.72 -6.83
N PHE A 497 -14.88 10.50 -7.26
CA PHE A 497 -15.03 9.32 -6.39
C PHE A 497 -14.18 8.09 -6.85
N ASN A 498 -12.91 7.96 -6.42
CA ASN A 498 -12.08 6.74 -6.35
C ASN A 498 -12.09 6.05 -4.95
N ARG A 499 -12.57 4.80 -4.84
CA ARG A 499 -12.90 4.16 -3.55
C ARG A 499 -11.73 3.75 -2.63
N ASN A 500 -10.47 3.78 -3.08
CA ASN A 500 -9.31 3.60 -2.17
C ASN A 500 -8.59 4.93 -1.84
N ASP A 501 -8.71 5.95 -2.70
CA ASP A 501 -8.00 7.22 -2.53
C ASP A 501 -8.64 8.11 -1.44
N PHE A 502 -9.94 8.02 -1.12
CA PHE A 502 -10.56 8.97 -0.16
C PHE A 502 -10.35 8.67 1.30
N LEU A 503 -10.16 7.41 1.66
CA LEU A 503 -9.80 7.13 3.04
C LEU A 503 -8.38 7.61 3.28
N GLU A 504 -7.50 7.50 2.28
CA GLU A 504 -6.21 8.17 2.26
C GLU A 504 -6.38 9.69 2.30
N GLU A 505 -7.30 10.32 1.57
CA GLU A 505 -7.55 11.78 1.71
C GLU A 505 -8.08 12.16 3.10
N GLY A 506 -8.91 11.32 3.73
CA GLY A 506 -9.40 11.53 5.09
C GLY A 506 -8.28 11.38 6.12
N ILE A 507 -7.43 10.37 5.95
CA ILE A 507 -6.24 10.11 6.76
C ILE A 507 -5.20 11.21 6.53
N GLU A 508 -4.94 11.62 5.30
CA GLU A 508 -4.06 12.71 4.91
C GLU A 508 -4.58 14.03 5.46
N ALA A 509 -5.88 14.31 5.34
CA ALA A 509 -6.50 15.47 5.99
C ALA A 509 -6.39 15.40 7.52
N HIS A 510 -6.42 14.21 8.12
CA HIS A 510 -6.14 14.03 9.55
C HIS A 510 -4.66 14.31 9.88
N GLU A 511 -3.73 13.79 9.08
CA GLU A 511 -2.29 14.04 9.19
C GLU A 511 -1.96 15.53 9.02
N ASP A 512 -2.64 16.20 8.10
CA ASP A 512 -2.54 17.63 7.82
C ASP A 512 -3.37 18.50 8.79
N ARG A 513 -4.13 17.85 9.68
CA ARG A 513 -4.98 18.45 10.73
C ARG A 513 -6.10 19.33 10.24
N GLU A 514 -6.54 19.07 9.03
CA GLU A 514 -7.80 19.54 8.48
C GLU A 514 -8.94 18.72 9.10
N TYR A 515 -9.05 18.72 10.43
CA TYR A 515 -9.92 17.81 11.19
C TYR A 515 -11.39 17.89 10.77
N VAL A 516 -11.87 19.08 10.40
CA VAL A 516 -13.24 19.26 9.90
C VAL A 516 -13.42 18.56 8.55
N LYS A 517 -12.42 18.63 7.67
CA LYS A 517 -12.41 17.94 6.38
C LYS A 517 -12.31 16.44 6.60
N ALA A 518 -11.32 15.97 7.35
CA ALA A 518 -11.15 14.56 7.71
C ALA A 518 -12.41 13.96 8.36
N TRP A 519 -13.05 14.68 9.28
CA TRP A 519 -14.32 14.28 9.89
C TRP A 519 -15.45 14.12 8.86
N LYS A 520 -15.56 15.01 7.88
CA LYS A 520 -16.56 14.87 6.80
C LYS A 520 -16.34 13.57 6.02
N PHE A 521 -15.08 13.22 5.74
CA PHE A 521 -14.73 11.94 5.12
C PHE A 521 -15.12 10.78 6.03
N PHE A 522 -14.54 10.68 7.23
CA PHE A 522 -14.78 9.55 8.13
C PHE A 522 -16.26 9.37 8.48
N ASN A 523 -17.00 10.47 8.70
CA ASN A 523 -18.43 10.38 8.98
C ASN A 523 -19.20 9.80 7.81
N LYS A 524 -19.02 10.36 6.60
CA LYS A 524 -19.71 9.92 5.38
C LYS A 524 -19.44 8.45 5.08
N TYR A 525 -18.18 8.02 5.16
CA TYR A 525 -17.84 6.63 4.81
C TYR A 525 -18.16 5.64 5.93
N ALA A 526 -18.14 6.04 7.20
CA ALA A 526 -18.67 5.20 8.28
C ALA A 526 -20.17 4.94 8.09
N ASP A 527 -20.93 5.95 7.66
CA ASP A 527 -22.38 5.84 7.40
C ASP A 527 -22.67 4.95 6.17
N LEU A 528 -21.71 4.84 5.23
CA LEU A 528 -21.72 3.91 4.10
C LEU A 528 -21.25 2.49 4.46
N GLY A 529 -20.92 2.24 5.73
CA GLY A 529 -20.57 0.90 6.23
C GLY A 529 -19.08 0.53 6.17
N PHE A 530 -18.18 1.44 5.79
CA PHE A 530 -16.74 1.14 5.70
C PHE A 530 -16.10 0.96 7.09
N SER A 531 -15.51 -0.20 7.32
CA SER A 531 -14.94 -0.62 8.61
C SER A 531 -13.83 0.31 9.14
N LEU A 532 -12.86 0.67 8.29
CA LEU A 532 -11.76 1.56 8.69
C LEU A 532 -12.24 3.02 8.88
N ALA A 533 -13.28 3.47 8.17
CA ALA A 533 -13.90 4.76 8.42
C ALA A 533 -14.68 4.79 9.76
N LYS A 534 -15.35 3.68 10.13
CA LYS A 534 -15.95 3.52 11.47
C LYS A 534 -14.89 3.64 12.56
N TYR A 535 -13.72 3.02 12.37
CA TYR A 535 -12.58 3.20 13.28
C TYR A 535 -12.19 4.67 13.43
N TRP A 536 -11.92 5.38 12.32
CA TRP A 536 -11.51 6.78 12.36
C TRP A 536 -12.59 7.71 12.94
N LYS A 537 -13.86 7.47 12.63
CA LYS A 537 -15.00 8.18 13.25
C LYS A 537 -15.01 7.94 14.76
N GLY A 538 -14.83 6.69 15.20
CA GLY A 538 -14.70 6.34 16.61
C GLY A 538 -13.52 7.04 17.27
N TYR A 539 -12.37 7.06 16.60
CA TYR A 539 -11.16 7.74 17.06
C TYR A 539 -11.40 9.24 17.25
N TYR A 540 -12.12 9.89 16.34
CA TYR A 540 -12.49 11.30 16.47
C TYR A 540 -13.41 11.56 17.66
N LEU A 541 -14.42 10.72 17.84
CA LEU A 541 -15.36 10.82 18.96
C LEU A 541 -14.70 10.54 20.32
N GLN A 542 -13.73 9.63 20.37
CA GLN A 542 -13.00 9.31 21.59
C GLN A 542 -12.13 10.49 22.04
N ASN A 543 -11.38 11.05 21.10
CA ASN A 543 -10.41 12.12 21.37
C ASN A 543 -11.04 13.52 21.39
N GLY A 544 -12.28 13.67 20.92
CA GLY A 544 -12.99 14.95 20.95
C GLY A 544 -12.61 15.91 19.83
N TYR A 545 -12.04 15.41 18.72
CA TYR A 545 -11.74 16.23 17.55
C TYR A 545 -13.00 16.92 17.01
N CYS A 546 -12.83 18.14 16.49
CA CYS A 546 -13.93 19.00 16.03
C CYS A 546 -14.97 19.35 17.11
N GLY A 547 -14.61 19.30 18.40
CA GLY A 547 -15.51 19.59 19.52
C GLY A 547 -16.53 18.47 19.80
N ARG A 548 -16.28 17.25 19.32
CA ARG A 548 -17.26 16.13 19.31
C ARG A 548 -16.83 14.97 20.20
N LYS A 549 -16.71 15.19 21.51
CA LYS A 549 -16.31 14.10 22.43
C LYS A 549 -17.52 13.24 22.82
N LYS A 550 -17.55 11.98 22.35
CA LYS A 550 -18.59 10.99 22.67
C LYS A 550 -17.99 9.58 22.88
N PRO A 551 -17.35 9.31 24.03
CA PRO A 551 -16.61 8.07 24.25
C PRO A 551 -17.46 6.79 24.16
N LYS A 552 -18.73 6.85 24.59
CA LYS A 552 -19.66 5.71 24.48
C LYS A 552 -20.02 5.37 23.03
N GLU A 553 -20.09 6.37 22.16
CA GLU A 553 -20.36 6.18 20.74
C GLU A 553 -19.11 5.67 20.01
N ALA A 554 -17.94 6.22 20.39
CA ALA A 554 -16.64 5.72 19.92
C ALA A 554 -16.44 4.23 20.23
N LEU A 555 -16.75 3.80 21.45
CA LEU A 555 -16.63 2.39 21.85
C LEU A 555 -17.48 1.45 20.97
N LYS A 556 -18.69 1.87 20.60
CA LYS A 556 -19.56 1.09 19.69
C LYS A 556 -18.96 0.99 18.29
N LEU A 557 -18.39 2.08 17.79
CA LEU A 557 -17.75 2.12 16.47
C LEU A 557 -16.45 1.29 16.45
N PHE A 558 -15.64 1.35 17.51
CA PHE A 558 -14.46 0.50 17.64
C PHE A 558 -14.86 -0.97 17.68
N LYS A 559 -15.89 -1.35 18.43
CA LYS A 559 -16.39 -2.73 18.43
C LYS A 559 -16.82 -3.18 17.03
N ALA A 560 -17.65 -2.38 16.35
CA ALA A 560 -18.14 -2.72 15.02
C ALA A 560 -16.99 -2.89 14.01
N ALA A 561 -16.03 -1.97 13.99
CA ALA A 561 -14.85 -2.06 13.12
C ALA A 561 -13.92 -3.23 13.52
N ALA A 562 -13.81 -3.54 14.81
CA ALA A 562 -13.00 -4.63 15.32
C ALA A 562 -13.57 -6.01 14.93
N ASP A 563 -14.90 -6.17 15.01
CA ASP A 563 -15.63 -7.36 14.57
C ASP A 563 -15.50 -7.57 13.05
N GLU A 564 -15.36 -6.48 12.29
CA GLU A 564 -15.09 -6.48 10.84
C GLU A 564 -13.60 -6.65 10.48
N GLY A 565 -12.74 -6.91 11.47
CA GLY A 565 -11.34 -7.30 11.24
C GLY A 565 -10.32 -6.17 11.19
N VAL A 566 -10.68 -4.93 11.54
CA VAL A 566 -9.73 -3.78 11.50
C VAL A 566 -8.75 -3.86 12.69
N PRO A 567 -7.43 -4.06 12.47
CA PRO A 567 -6.48 -4.32 13.56
C PRO A 567 -6.38 -3.17 14.58
N ASP A 568 -6.38 -1.91 14.12
CA ASP A 568 -6.32 -0.75 15.01
C ASP A 568 -7.58 -0.57 15.85
N ALA A 569 -8.74 -0.98 15.31
CA ALA A 569 -9.99 -0.99 16.04
C ALA A 569 -10.01 -2.10 17.09
N GLN A 570 -9.47 -3.28 16.77
CA GLN A 570 -9.34 -4.40 17.71
C GLN A 570 -8.45 -4.01 18.90
N LEU A 571 -7.29 -3.38 18.62
CA LEU A 571 -6.43 -2.83 19.68
C LEU A 571 -7.15 -1.75 20.48
N SER A 572 -7.77 -0.76 19.83
CA SER A 572 -8.43 0.37 20.49
C SER A 572 -9.58 -0.09 21.37
N TYR A 573 -10.37 -1.05 20.90
CA TYR A 573 -11.44 -1.67 21.68
C TYR A 573 -10.88 -2.41 22.89
N ALA A 574 -9.84 -3.24 22.71
CA ALA A 574 -9.19 -3.95 23.81
C ALA A 574 -8.61 -2.99 24.88
N ILE A 575 -7.99 -1.88 24.46
CA ILE A 575 -7.48 -0.84 25.38
C ILE A 575 -8.61 -0.21 26.18
N GLU A 576 -9.73 0.13 25.54
CA GLU A 576 -10.88 0.68 26.26
C GLU A 576 -11.46 -0.34 27.24
N LEU A 577 -11.56 -1.62 26.87
CA LEU A 577 -12.01 -2.67 27.79
C LEU A 577 -11.11 -2.80 29.02
N ILE A 578 -9.78 -2.68 28.85
CA ILE A 578 -8.82 -2.72 29.97
C ILE A 578 -9.12 -1.62 31.01
N LYS A 579 -9.51 -0.42 30.57
CA LYS A 579 -9.84 0.70 31.48
C LYS A 579 -11.06 0.40 32.36
N PHE A 580 -12.01 -0.38 31.84
CA PHE A 580 -13.23 -0.76 32.56
C PHE A 580 -13.09 -2.11 33.28
N ASN A 581 -11.89 -2.72 33.27
CA ASN A 581 -11.69 -4.05 33.79
C ASN A 581 -11.46 -4.07 35.31
N ASN A 582 -12.54 -4.28 36.06
CA ASN A 582 -12.51 -4.51 37.50
C ASN A 582 -12.29 -6.00 37.84
N ASN A 583 -11.25 -6.63 37.28
CA ASN A 583 -10.95 -8.08 37.41
C ASN A 583 -12.11 -9.00 36.97
N ASN A 584 -12.78 -8.65 35.88
CA ASN A 584 -13.88 -9.45 35.36
C ASN A 584 -13.36 -10.54 34.42
N SER A 585 -13.53 -11.81 34.78
CA SER A 585 -13.02 -12.96 34.00
C SER A 585 -13.54 -13.00 32.56
N LYS A 586 -14.80 -12.62 32.32
CA LYS A 586 -15.36 -12.55 30.95
C LYS A 586 -14.74 -11.43 30.14
N LEU A 587 -14.35 -10.34 30.78
CA LEU A 587 -13.71 -9.22 30.10
C LEU A 587 -12.25 -9.53 29.76
N ASN A 588 -11.57 -10.29 30.63
CA ASN A 588 -10.22 -10.79 30.36
C ASN A 588 -10.18 -11.62 29.07
N GLU A 589 -11.10 -12.58 28.90
CA GLU A 589 -11.20 -13.40 27.68
C GLU A 589 -11.39 -12.52 26.43
N LEU A 590 -12.24 -11.50 26.53
CA LEU A 590 -12.53 -10.59 25.42
C LEU A 590 -11.33 -9.70 25.07
N ILE A 591 -10.61 -9.19 26.08
CA ILE A 591 -9.37 -8.42 25.90
C ILE A 591 -8.32 -9.26 25.17
N LEU A 592 -8.11 -10.50 25.63
CA LEU A 592 -7.15 -11.43 25.03
C LEU A 592 -7.53 -11.77 23.59
N TYR A 593 -8.83 -11.99 23.33
CA TYR A 593 -9.33 -12.27 21.99
C TYR A 593 -8.99 -11.14 21.01
N TYR A 594 -9.36 -9.89 21.30
CA TYR A 594 -9.08 -8.78 20.38
C TYR A 594 -7.59 -8.43 20.28
N LEU A 595 -6.80 -8.59 21.35
CA LEU A 595 -5.34 -8.45 21.27
C LEU A 595 -4.71 -9.52 20.37
N ALA A 596 -5.20 -10.76 20.43
CA ALA A 596 -4.74 -11.84 19.56
C ALA A 596 -5.15 -11.63 18.10
N GLN A 597 -6.37 -11.13 17.85
CA GLN A 597 -6.81 -10.75 16.50
C GLN A 597 -5.96 -9.60 15.94
N ALA A 598 -5.73 -8.54 16.73
CA ALA A 598 -4.90 -7.41 16.31
C ALA A 598 -3.44 -7.85 16.04
N THR A 599 -2.92 -8.79 16.84
CA THR A 599 -1.61 -9.42 16.62
C THR A 599 -1.57 -10.20 15.30
N THR A 600 -2.64 -10.96 14.98
CA THR A 600 -2.78 -11.66 13.70
C THR A 600 -2.84 -10.67 12.53
N GLY A 601 -3.49 -9.52 12.73
CA GLY A 601 -3.50 -8.36 11.84
C GLY A 601 -2.19 -7.57 11.78
N ARG A 602 -1.10 -8.09 12.37
CA ARG A 602 0.24 -7.48 12.41
C ARG A 602 0.34 -6.13 13.14
N ASN A 603 -0.50 -5.86 14.13
CA ASN A 603 -0.36 -4.67 14.97
C ASN A 603 0.75 -4.86 16.03
N GLU A 604 1.80 -4.04 15.97
CA GLU A 604 3.01 -4.18 16.80
C GLU A 604 2.77 -3.82 18.27
N THR A 605 1.88 -2.86 18.53
CA THR A 605 1.51 -2.47 19.88
C THR A 605 0.69 -3.56 20.57
N ALA A 606 -0.20 -4.24 19.83
CA ALA A 606 -0.93 -5.40 20.31
C ALA A 606 0.02 -6.57 20.64
N MET A 607 1.01 -6.85 19.78
CA MET A 607 2.04 -7.86 20.02
C MET A 607 2.82 -7.60 21.30
N TYR A 608 3.27 -6.36 21.52
CA TYR A 608 3.95 -5.97 22.76
C TYR A 608 3.06 -6.17 23.99
N LYS A 609 1.81 -5.70 23.95
CA LYS A 609 0.88 -5.83 25.08
C LYS A 609 0.58 -7.29 25.38
N LEU A 610 0.36 -8.10 24.36
CA LEU A 610 0.10 -9.53 24.51
C LEU A 610 1.34 -10.27 25.01
N GLY A 611 2.53 -9.88 24.53
CA GLY A 611 3.82 -10.40 25.00
C GLY A 611 4.03 -10.13 26.49
N ASP A 612 3.77 -8.90 26.95
CA ASP A 612 3.86 -8.52 28.37
C ASP A 612 2.84 -9.28 29.24
N ILE A 613 1.65 -9.57 28.70
CA ILE A 613 0.62 -10.36 29.39
C ILE A 613 1.07 -11.81 29.58
N TYR A 614 1.60 -12.46 28.54
CA TYR A 614 2.11 -13.83 28.64
C TYR A 614 3.36 -13.90 29.52
N TYR A 615 4.30 -12.97 29.34
CA TYR A 615 5.57 -12.98 30.07
C TYR A 615 5.39 -12.81 31.59
N ASN A 616 4.40 -12.02 32.02
CA ASN A 616 4.14 -11.73 33.44
C ASN A 616 2.88 -12.43 34.02
N GLY A 617 2.17 -13.23 33.23
CA GLY A 617 0.94 -13.92 33.67
C GLY A 617 -0.20 -13.00 34.09
N LYS A 618 -0.60 -12.04 33.25
CA LYS A 618 -1.69 -11.07 33.54
C LYS A 618 -3.06 -11.54 33.03
N PHE A 619 -4.14 -10.92 33.50
CA PHE A 619 -5.52 -11.17 33.04
C PHE A 619 -5.98 -12.65 33.14
N GLY A 620 -5.47 -13.42 34.10
CA GLY A 620 -5.84 -14.82 34.29
C GLY A 620 -5.12 -15.80 33.35
N VAL A 621 -4.17 -15.32 32.54
CA VAL A 621 -3.26 -16.15 31.75
C VAL A 621 -2.13 -16.65 32.63
N LYS A 622 -1.76 -17.92 32.52
CA LYS A 622 -0.56 -18.46 33.18
C LYS A 622 0.70 -17.82 32.58
N GLU A 623 1.69 -17.56 33.44
CA GLU A 623 3.00 -17.09 32.99
C GLU A 623 3.60 -18.04 31.95
N ASP A 624 3.98 -17.50 30.80
CA ASP A 624 4.61 -18.18 29.67
C ASP A 624 5.70 -17.27 29.10
N LYS A 625 6.90 -17.39 29.67
CA LYS A 625 8.05 -16.55 29.30
C LYS A 625 8.47 -16.75 27.86
N GLU A 626 8.42 -17.98 27.35
CA GLU A 626 8.85 -18.29 25.99
C GLU A 626 7.94 -17.64 24.95
N LYS A 627 6.62 -17.79 25.12
CA LYS A 627 5.62 -17.14 24.27
C LYS A 627 5.64 -15.62 24.40
N GLY A 628 5.87 -15.11 25.61
CA GLY A 628 6.07 -13.68 25.84
C GLY A 628 7.27 -13.12 25.06
N ILE A 629 8.42 -13.79 25.15
CA ILE A 629 9.64 -13.44 24.42
C ILE A 629 9.42 -13.52 22.90
N GLU A 630 8.72 -14.55 22.41
CA GLU A 630 8.40 -14.68 20.97
C GLU A 630 7.59 -13.48 20.46
N LEU A 631 6.54 -13.10 21.17
CA LEU A 631 5.72 -11.93 20.84
C LEU A 631 6.52 -10.62 20.93
N HIS A 632 7.40 -10.49 21.92
CA HIS A 632 8.34 -9.35 21.99
C HIS A 632 9.31 -9.35 20.80
N ARG A 633 9.82 -10.49 20.34
CA ARG A 633 10.64 -10.56 19.12
C ARG A 633 9.86 -10.10 17.90
N LEU A 634 8.62 -10.57 17.72
CA LEU A 634 7.76 -10.14 16.61
C LEU A 634 7.50 -8.63 16.65
N ALA A 635 7.18 -8.08 17.82
CA ALA A 635 7.01 -6.64 18.01
C ALA A 635 8.31 -5.86 17.75
N ALA A 636 9.46 -6.36 18.23
CA ALA A 636 10.77 -5.75 18.02
C ALA A 636 11.19 -5.77 16.54
N MET A 637 10.88 -6.85 15.81
CA MET A 637 11.06 -6.92 14.35
C MET A 637 10.24 -5.85 13.62
N MET A 638 9.13 -5.39 14.21
CA MET A 638 8.30 -4.29 13.71
C MET A 638 8.70 -2.92 14.30
N ASN A 639 9.92 -2.80 14.86
CA ASN A 639 10.46 -1.59 15.47
C ASN A 639 9.67 -1.07 16.69
N GLN A 640 8.93 -1.94 17.40
CA GLN A 640 8.29 -1.56 18.66
C GLN A 640 9.37 -1.29 19.73
N PRO A 641 9.53 -0.05 20.24
CA PRO A 641 10.68 0.34 21.04
C PRO A 641 10.80 -0.41 22.38
N ARG A 642 9.67 -0.62 23.08
CA ARG A 642 9.65 -1.27 24.40
C ARG A 642 10.00 -2.74 24.33
N SER A 643 9.62 -3.43 23.25
CA SER A 643 9.99 -4.81 23.02
C SER A 643 11.48 -4.94 22.70
N ILE A 644 12.06 -3.98 21.97
CA ILE A 644 13.52 -3.94 21.75
C ILE A 644 14.25 -3.75 23.09
N GLU A 645 13.84 -2.75 23.88
CA GLU A 645 14.42 -2.47 25.20
C GLU A 645 14.28 -3.67 26.16
N PHE A 646 13.10 -4.30 26.17
CA PHE A 646 12.84 -5.51 26.94
C PHE A 646 13.77 -6.67 26.54
N LEU A 647 13.88 -6.97 25.24
CA LEU A 647 14.75 -8.06 24.76
C LEU A 647 16.23 -7.79 25.04
N ASP A 648 16.67 -6.53 24.90
CA ASP A 648 18.03 -6.11 25.23
C ASP A 648 18.32 -6.29 26.73
N SER A 649 17.36 -5.96 27.61
CA SER A 649 17.51 -6.11 29.07
C SER A 649 17.62 -7.57 29.55
N ILE A 650 17.17 -8.53 28.73
CA ILE A 650 17.29 -9.97 28.99
C ILE A 650 18.30 -10.66 28.07
N GLU A 651 19.14 -9.88 27.38
CA GLU A 651 20.23 -10.32 26.50
C GLU A 651 19.81 -11.23 25.32
N ILE A 652 18.57 -11.15 24.85
CA ILE A 652 18.05 -11.96 23.75
C ILE A 652 18.21 -11.25 22.40
N LYS A 653 18.89 -11.90 21.45
CA LYS A 653 19.00 -11.39 20.07
C LYS A 653 17.69 -11.55 19.29
N PRO A 654 17.19 -10.49 18.63
CA PRO A 654 15.82 -10.47 18.12
C PRO A 654 15.58 -11.16 16.76
N PHE A 655 16.61 -11.44 15.94
CA PHE A 655 16.43 -11.72 14.50
C PHE A 655 16.55 -13.20 14.05
N GLY A 656 16.75 -14.14 14.97
CA GLY A 656 16.82 -15.58 14.67
C GLY A 656 18.03 -16.01 13.83
N LYS A 657 17.98 -17.21 13.24
CA LYS A 657 19.09 -17.81 12.45
C LYS A 657 18.87 -17.72 10.94
N CYS A 658 19.96 -17.58 10.18
CA CYS A 658 19.97 -17.57 8.73
C CYS A 658 19.52 -18.92 8.15
N LYS A 659 18.66 -18.89 7.13
CA LYS A 659 18.17 -20.10 6.45
C LYS A 659 19.27 -20.87 5.73
N GLU A 660 20.31 -20.19 5.25
CA GLU A 660 21.39 -20.79 4.46
C GLU A 660 22.57 -21.24 5.31
N CYS A 661 23.26 -20.31 5.97
CA CYS A 661 24.50 -20.62 6.70
C CYS A 661 24.27 -21.04 8.16
N LYS A 662 23.01 -20.98 8.65
CA LYS A 662 22.61 -21.32 10.03
C LYS A 662 23.24 -20.48 11.15
N GLN A 663 24.05 -19.48 10.81
CA GLN A 663 24.53 -18.48 11.77
C GLN A 663 23.41 -17.52 12.16
N ASP A 664 23.57 -16.80 13.26
CA ASP A 664 22.59 -15.81 13.68
C ASP A 664 22.47 -14.69 12.64
N ASN A 665 21.24 -14.30 12.34
CA ASN A 665 20.98 -13.16 11.47
C ASN A 665 21.44 -11.87 12.18
N THR A 666 22.08 -11.00 11.42
CA THR A 666 22.54 -9.70 11.90
C THR A 666 21.44 -8.64 11.85
N GLY A 667 20.36 -8.90 11.10
CA GLY A 667 19.19 -8.03 10.96
C GLY A 667 17.95 -8.81 10.50
N LEU A 668 16.79 -8.15 10.46
CA LEU A 668 15.54 -8.77 10.01
C LEU A 668 15.68 -9.32 8.59
N ASN A 669 15.52 -10.64 8.43
CA ASN A 669 15.76 -11.35 7.15
C ASN A 669 17.13 -11.04 6.51
N TRP A 670 18.12 -10.69 7.33
CA TRP A 670 19.43 -10.27 6.86
C TRP A 670 20.55 -11.09 7.49
N CYS A 671 21.32 -11.77 6.63
CA CYS A 671 22.53 -12.45 7.03
C CYS A 671 23.72 -11.77 6.37
N LYS A 672 24.52 -11.06 7.17
CA LYS A 672 25.74 -10.38 6.72
C LYS A 672 26.64 -11.29 5.87
N PHE A 673 26.87 -12.52 6.31
CA PHE A 673 27.77 -13.46 5.61
C PHE A 673 27.23 -13.85 4.22
N CYS A 674 25.98 -14.33 4.14
CA CYS A 674 25.40 -14.77 2.87
C CYS A 674 25.21 -13.60 1.90
N ASN A 675 24.68 -12.46 2.38
CA ASN A 675 24.46 -11.29 1.54
C ASN A 675 25.79 -10.68 1.07
N GLY A 676 26.82 -10.65 1.92
CA GLY A 676 28.17 -10.24 1.52
C GLY A 676 28.71 -11.08 0.35
N LYS A 677 28.56 -12.42 0.41
CA LYS A 677 28.97 -13.31 -0.70
C LYS A 677 28.19 -13.03 -1.99
N ARG A 678 26.90 -12.71 -1.91
CA ARG A 678 26.10 -12.34 -3.09
C ARG A 678 26.57 -11.04 -3.71
N PHE A 679 26.78 -10.00 -2.90
CA PHE A 679 27.29 -8.73 -3.41
C PHE A 679 28.64 -8.92 -4.12
N GLN A 680 29.52 -9.78 -3.60
CA GLN A 680 30.79 -10.09 -4.28
C GLN A 680 30.62 -10.62 -5.71
N THR A 681 29.55 -11.38 -6.00
CA THR A 681 29.30 -11.88 -7.37
C THR A 681 28.67 -10.82 -8.29
N GLU A 682 28.31 -9.66 -7.75
CA GLU A 682 27.68 -8.55 -8.48
C GLU A 682 28.62 -7.35 -8.68
N PHE A 683 29.79 -7.32 -8.04
CA PHE A 683 30.72 -6.18 -8.11
C PHE A 683 31.20 -5.86 -9.53
N ASP A 684 31.27 -6.84 -10.42
CA ASP A 684 31.65 -6.63 -11.82
C ASP A 684 30.47 -6.18 -12.71
N LYS A 685 29.24 -6.15 -12.18
CA LYS A 685 28.02 -5.80 -12.94
C LYS A 685 27.71 -4.30 -12.96
N TRP A 686 28.40 -3.50 -12.15
CA TRP A 686 28.21 -2.05 -12.07
C TRP A 686 29.53 -1.34 -11.76
N THR A 687 29.65 -0.08 -12.17
CA THR A 687 30.76 0.79 -11.78
C THR A 687 30.32 2.26 -11.84
N SER A 688 30.85 3.08 -10.94
CA SER A 688 30.73 4.54 -10.99
C SER A 688 31.72 5.21 -11.93
N ASN A 689 32.66 4.46 -12.49
CA ASN A 689 33.90 4.93 -13.11
C ASN A 689 34.84 5.67 -12.14
N ASP A 690 34.63 5.51 -10.83
CA ASP A 690 35.45 6.08 -9.77
C ASP A 690 35.80 4.99 -8.75
N LYS A 691 37.08 4.60 -8.75
CA LYS A 691 37.54 3.45 -7.97
C LYS A 691 37.35 3.65 -6.47
N GLU A 692 37.44 4.88 -5.97
CA GLU A 692 37.29 5.15 -4.55
C GLU A 692 35.83 4.98 -4.11
N ILE A 693 34.89 5.47 -4.92
CA ILE A 693 33.46 5.30 -4.69
C ILE A 693 33.06 3.82 -4.80
N ASP A 694 33.54 3.12 -5.83
CA ASP A 694 33.24 1.70 -6.04
C ASP A 694 33.73 0.87 -4.84
N GLN A 695 34.98 1.04 -4.43
CA GLN A 695 35.55 0.34 -3.27
C GLN A 695 34.77 0.65 -1.99
N TYR A 696 34.35 1.90 -1.79
CA TYR A 696 33.59 2.29 -0.62
C TYR A 696 32.19 1.65 -0.58
N ILE A 697 31.47 1.67 -1.69
CA ILE A 697 30.16 1.01 -1.82
C ILE A 697 30.29 -0.50 -1.55
N GLN A 698 31.29 -1.15 -2.16
CA GLN A 698 31.55 -2.58 -1.94
C GLN A 698 31.84 -2.89 -0.47
N GLN A 699 32.69 -2.09 0.20
CA GLN A 699 32.98 -2.27 1.63
C GLN A 699 31.72 -2.13 2.50
N MET A 700 30.82 -1.18 2.17
CA MET A 700 29.56 -1.02 2.88
C MET A 700 28.64 -2.23 2.68
N GLN A 701 28.52 -2.71 1.45
CA GLN A 701 27.71 -3.89 1.12
C GLN A 701 28.19 -5.17 1.83
N LEU A 702 29.51 -5.37 1.93
CA LEU A 702 30.11 -6.51 2.65
C LEU A 702 29.91 -6.44 4.17
N ASN A 703 29.85 -5.23 4.73
CA ASN A 703 29.80 -5.02 6.17
C ASN A 703 28.40 -4.83 6.74
N ALA A 704 27.40 -4.60 5.90
CA ALA A 704 26.02 -4.34 6.28
C ALA A 704 25.43 -5.46 7.15
N ASN A 705 24.93 -5.08 8.32
CA ASN A 705 24.25 -5.97 9.26
C ASN A 705 22.74 -6.06 8.99
N LYS A 706 22.19 -5.10 8.25
CA LYS A 706 20.78 -4.98 7.87
C LYS A 706 20.65 -4.20 6.57
N PHE A 707 19.48 -4.24 5.93
CA PHE A 707 19.30 -3.63 4.62
C PHE A 707 19.42 -2.09 4.66
N GLU A 708 19.07 -1.46 5.79
CA GLU A 708 19.24 -0.03 6.02
C GLU A 708 20.71 0.37 6.23
N GLU A 709 21.69 -0.50 6.01
CA GLU A 709 23.11 -0.15 6.00
C GLU A 709 23.71 -0.24 4.60
N ILE A 710 22.95 -0.77 3.63
CA ILE A 710 23.38 -0.86 2.24
C ILE A 710 23.51 0.53 1.63
N LEU A 711 24.57 0.71 0.85
CA LEU A 711 24.75 1.81 -0.08
C LEU A 711 24.80 1.21 -1.50
N GLU A 712 24.09 1.81 -2.44
CA GLU A 712 24.04 1.36 -3.84
C GLU A 712 24.66 2.39 -4.79
N TRP A 713 25.31 1.93 -5.85
CA TRP A 713 25.53 2.75 -7.04
C TRP A 713 24.26 2.72 -7.89
N ILE A 714 23.66 3.89 -8.14
CA ILE A 714 22.39 3.99 -8.85
C ILE A 714 22.61 4.74 -10.17
N PRO A 715 22.49 4.08 -11.33
CA PRO A 715 22.59 4.74 -12.62
C PRO A 715 21.57 5.88 -12.75
N PHE A 716 21.99 7.05 -13.24
CA PHE A 716 21.15 8.25 -13.24
C PHE A 716 19.87 8.10 -14.08
N ASN A 717 19.87 7.22 -15.09
CA ASN A 717 18.70 6.91 -15.91
C ASN A 717 17.62 6.09 -15.18
N LYS A 718 17.87 5.68 -13.92
CA LYS A 718 16.87 5.07 -13.04
C LYS A 718 15.99 6.09 -12.32
N PHE A 719 16.21 7.38 -12.56
CA PHE A 719 15.43 8.48 -12.00
C PHE A 719 14.58 9.17 -13.06
N GLU A 720 13.27 9.28 -12.79
CA GLU A 720 12.31 10.04 -13.58
C GLU A 720 11.89 11.33 -12.86
N ASN A 721 11.41 12.31 -13.62
CA ASN A 721 10.84 13.56 -13.08
C ASN A 721 11.76 14.28 -12.08
N VAL A 722 13.05 14.38 -12.43
CA VAL A 722 14.04 15.08 -11.59
C VAL A 722 13.72 16.58 -11.55
N GLN A 723 13.21 17.05 -10.42
CA GLN A 723 12.75 18.43 -10.19
C GLN A 723 13.65 19.10 -9.16
N TYR A 724 14.09 20.33 -9.45
CA TYR A 724 14.80 21.16 -8.46
C TYR A 724 13.86 21.54 -7.30
N LEU A 725 14.32 21.37 -6.06
CA LEU A 725 13.55 21.70 -4.86
C LEU A 725 14.07 22.96 -4.17
N ASP A 726 15.38 23.01 -3.89
CA ASP A 726 15.98 24.04 -3.06
C ASP A 726 17.50 24.09 -3.24
N GLU A 727 18.11 25.17 -2.77
CA GLU A 727 19.56 25.36 -2.71
C GLU A 727 19.92 25.85 -1.30
N GLY A 728 20.67 25.02 -0.58
CA GLY A 728 21.19 25.31 0.76
C GLY A 728 22.64 25.83 0.71
N GLY A 729 23.22 26.08 1.90
CA GLY A 729 24.61 26.52 2.02
C GLY A 729 25.64 25.53 1.46
N PHE A 730 25.30 24.24 1.41
CA PHE A 730 26.22 23.15 1.05
C PHE A 730 25.86 22.41 -0.25
N GLY A 731 24.78 22.79 -0.93
CA GLY A 731 24.38 22.07 -2.14
C GLY A 731 22.99 22.37 -2.66
N LYS A 732 22.67 21.74 -3.80
CA LYS A 732 21.34 21.76 -4.43
C LYS A 732 20.62 20.45 -4.15
N VAL A 733 19.32 20.53 -3.89
CA VAL A 733 18.48 19.35 -3.65
C VAL A 733 17.41 19.23 -4.73
N PHE A 734 17.17 17.99 -5.16
CA PHE A 734 16.20 17.65 -6.18
C PHE A 734 15.25 16.55 -5.68
N LYS A 735 14.03 16.53 -6.19
CA LYS A 735 13.06 15.45 -6.03
C LYS A 735 13.11 14.57 -7.28
N ALA A 736 13.06 13.25 -7.13
CA ALA A 736 12.99 12.34 -8.27
C ALA A 736 12.17 11.09 -7.93
N LYS A 737 11.63 10.42 -8.95
CA LYS A 737 11.03 9.09 -8.82
C LYS A 737 12.10 8.04 -9.13
N TRP A 738 12.31 7.08 -8.23
CA TRP A 738 13.29 5.99 -8.43
C TRP A 738 12.60 4.71 -8.90
N LEU A 739 12.95 4.22 -10.08
CA LEU A 739 12.24 3.12 -10.75
C LEU A 739 12.40 1.75 -10.09
N ASP A 740 13.58 1.49 -9.53
CA ASP A 740 13.94 0.18 -8.98
C ASP A 740 13.56 0.05 -7.50
N GLY A 741 13.67 1.13 -6.72
CA GLY A 741 13.54 1.10 -5.26
C GLY A 741 14.78 0.53 -4.55
N PHE A 742 14.84 0.60 -3.22
CA PHE A 742 15.99 0.12 -2.45
C PHE A 742 15.91 -1.38 -2.14
N ILE A 743 17.06 -2.02 -1.98
CA ILE A 743 17.15 -3.44 -1.57
C ILE A 743 16.64 -3.61 -0.14
N ALA A 744 15.70 -4.54 0.06
CA ALA A 744 15.11 -4.84 1.37
C ALA A 744 15.50 -6.23 1.89
N SER A 745 15.48 -7.25 1.04
CA SER A 745 15.90 -8.61 1.41
C SER A 745 16.33 -9.43 0.21
N TRP A 746 16.95 -10.58 0.45
CA TRP A 746 17.14 -11.58 -0.59
C TRP A 746 15.90 -12.48 -0.70
N ASP A 747 15.46 -12.74 -1.92
CA ASP A 747 14.47 -13.77 -2.22
C ASP A 747 15.18 -15.07 -2.64
N HIS A 748 14.96 -16.12 -1.85
CA HIS A 748 15.55 -17.43 -2.12
C HIS A 748 14.82 -18.21 -3.22
N GLU A 749 13.58 -17.83 -3.57
CA GLU A 749 12.80 -18.51 -4.62
C GLU A 749 13.14 -17.98 -6.01
N SER A 750 13.19 -16.65 -6.16
CA SER A 750 13.55 -16.01 -7.44
C SER A 750 15.05 -15.82 -7.64
N GLU A 751 15.86 -16.14 -6.61
CA GLU A 751 17.30 -15.86 -6.57
C GLU A 751 17.64 -14.41 -6.94
N ASN A 752 16.86 -13.47 -6.41
CA ASN A 752 16.99 -12.05 -6.71
C ASN A 752 16.74 -11.17 -5.47
N TRP A 753 17.15 -9.91 -5.55
CA TRP A 753 16.90 -8.92 -4.51
C TRP A 753 15.43 -8.47 -4.51
N ASN A 754 14.74 -8.64 -3.40
CA ASN A 754 13.47 -7.97 -3.14
C ASN A 754 13.73 -6.48 -2.93
N ARG A 755 13.11 -5.65 -3.76
CA ARG A 755 13.20 -4.19 -3.69
C ARG A 755 11.90 -3.56 -3.22
N LEU A 756 12.00 -2.57 -2.35
CA LEU A 756 10.88 -1.76 -1.90
C LEU A 756 10.88 -0.44 -2.68
N LYS A 757 9.79 -0.20 -3.41
CA LYS A 757 9.59 1.04 -4.16
C LYS A 757 9.14 2.15 -3.21
N GLN A 758 9.68 3.34 -3.44
CA GLN A 758 9.21 4.58 -2.85
C GLN A 758 8.73 5.49 -3.96
N ASP A 759 7.70 6.30 -3.70
CA ASP A 759 7.17 7.22 -4.70
C ASP A 759 8.22 8.24 -5.13
N HIS A 760 9.01 8.74 -4.17
CA HIS A 760 10.01 9.77 -4.41
C HIS A 760 11.25 9.60 -3.52
N VAL A 761 12.39 10.01 -4.06
CA VAL A 761 13.66 10.19 -3.36
C VAL A 761 14.14 11.64 -3.48
N CYS A 762 15.00 12.03 -2.55
CA CYS A 762 15.73 13.30 -2.63
C CYS A 762 17.15 13.03 -3.16
N LEU A 763 17.59 13.84 -4.13
CA LEU A 763 18.96 13.83 -4.66
C LEU A 763 19.66 15.09 -4.15
N LYS A 764 20.66 14.93 -3.27
CA LYS A 764 21.49 16.04 -2.78
C LYS A 764 22.77 16.11 -3.60
N GLN A 765 22.95 17.19 -4.35
CA GLN A 765 24.18 17.53 -5.04
C GLN A 765 25.00 18.48 -4.15
N LEU A 766 26.22 18.13 -3.79
CA LEU A 766 27.10 19.04 -3.03
C LEU A 766 27.69 20.11 -3.95
N ASN A 767 27.93 21.30 -3.41
CA ASN A 767 28.60 22.41 -4.11
C ASN A 767 30.14 22.25 -4.15
N ILE A 768 30.65 21.09 -3.76
CA ILE A 768 32.07 20.82 -3.56
C ILE A 768 32.57 19.90 -4.69
N PHE A 769 33.62 20.31 -5.39
CA PHE A 769 34.32 19.49 -6.40
C PHE A 769 35.30 18.47 -5.78
N ASP A 770 35.41 18.44 -4.45
CA ASP A 770 36.26 17.50 -3.69
C ASP A 770 35.49 16.22 -3.32
N THR A 771 35.82 15.14 -4.02
CA THR A 771 35.28 13.79 -3.78
C THR A 771 35.53 13.31 -2.34
N ASN A 772 36.62 13.73 -1.69
CA ASN A 772 36.92 13.29 -0.31
C ASN A 772 35.92 13.85 0.69
N ALA A 773 35.59 15.16 0.59
CA ALA A 773 34.59 15.79 1.43
C ALA A 773 33.20 15.16 1.22
N PHE A 774 32.86 14.85 -0.04
CA PHE A 774 31.62 14.15 -0.39
C PHE A 774 31.54 12.75 0.25
N ILE A 775 32.59 11.94 0.11
CA ILE A 775 32.66 10.60 0.70
C ILE A 775 32.65 10.69 2.23
N GLN A 776 33.29 11.70 2.82
CA GLN A 776 33.34 11.87 4.27
C GLN A 776 31.97 12.17 4.87
N GLU A 777 31.14 12.98 4.21
CA GLU A 777 29.75 13.22 4.64
C GLU A 777 28.96 11.91 4.69
N ILE A 778 29.05 11.10 3.62
CA ILE A 778 28.39 9.79 3.55
C ILE A 778 28.91 8.87 4.66
N LYS A 779 30.24 8.83 4.88
CA LYS A 779 30.88 8.03 5.94
C LYS A 779 30.34 8.39 7.32
N HIS A 780 30.22 9.67 7.64
CA HIS A 780 29.70 10.09 8.95
C HIS A 780 28.21 9.75 9.10
N GLN A 781 27.39 10.01 8.09
CA GLN A 781 25.96 9.75 8.15
C GLN A 781 25.64 8.25 8.23
N LEU A 782 26.38 7.38 7.52
CA LEU A 782 26.18 5.93 7.56
C LEU A 782 26.52 5.34 8.94
N LYS A 783 27.51 5.88 9.66
CA LYS A 783 27.85 5.44 11.04
C LYS A 783 26.72 5.64 12.05
N VAL A 784 25.78 6.55 11.77
CA VAL A 784 24.69 6.92 12.69
C VAL A 784 23.29 6.61 12.13
N ARG A 785 23.22 5.84 11.02
CA ARG A 785 21.96 5.60 10.30
C ARG A 785 20.93 4.86 11.16
N GLY A 786 19.67 5.29 11.02
CA GLY A 786 18.50 4.69 11.68
C GLY A 786 17.87 5.58 12.75
N GLY A 787 16.56 5.37 12.97
CA GLY A 787 15.73 5.96 14.03
C GLY A 787 16.01 7.43 14.37
N SER A 788 15.78 8.33 13.40
CA SER A 788 15.90 9.81 13.45
C SER A 788 17.11 10.44 12.74
N VAL A 789 17.87 9.68 11.95
CA VAL A 789 18.79 10.24 10.92
C VAL A 789 18.26 9.87 9.55
N ILE A 790 18.26 10.81 8.59
CA ILE A 790 17.66 10.58 7.27
C ILE A 790 18.39 9.45 6.54
N ALA A 791 17.65 8.54 5.89
CA ALA A 791 18.26 7.40 5.22
C ALA A 791 18.98 7.81 3.93
N ILE A 792 20.14 7.21 3.68
CA ILE A 792 20.86 7.26 2.40
C ILE A 792 20.67 5.92 1.70
N TYR A 793 20.21 5.92 0.46
CA TYR A 793 20.08 4.70 -0.34
C TYR A 793 21.28 4.45 -1.23
N GLY A 794 21.94 5.49 -1.73
CA GLY A 794 23.01 5.31 -2.69
C GLY A 794 23.68 6.59 -3.16
N ILE A 795 24.53 6.41 -4.15
CA ILE A 795 25.24 7.46 -4.87
C ILE A 795 24.83 7.38 -6.33
N THR A 796 24.63 8.53 -6.96
CA THR A 796 24.45 8.65 -8.40
C THR A 796 25.32 9.76 -8.97
N LYS A 797 25.44 9.83 -10.29
CA LYS A 797 26.19 10.88 -10.98
C LYS A 797 25.39 11.43 -12.13
N ASN A 798 25.13 12.74 -12.10
CA ASN A 798 24.42 13.39 -13.19
C ASN A 798 25.31 13.45 -14.44
N PRO A 799 24.91 12.82 -15.57
CA PRO A 799 25.74 12.71 -16.75
C PRO A 799 25.96 14.04 -17.47
N GLN A 800 25.06 15.02 -17.32
CA GLN A 800 25.17 16.32 -17.99
C GLN A 800 26.12 17.28 -17.26
N LYS A 801 26.19 17.18 -15.94
CA LYS A 801 26.95 18.11 -15.08
C LYS A 801 28.20 17.49 -14.46
N ASN A 802 28.39 16.18 -14.64
CA ASN A 802 29.50 15.39 -14.09
C ASN A 802 29.62 15.46 -12.55
N ASN A 803 28.52 15.74 -11.85
CA ASN A 803 28.50 15.91 -10.40
C ASN A 803 27.88 14.68 -9.71
N TYR A 804 28.51 14.21 -8.64
CA TYR A 804 27.95 13.18 -7.76
C TYR A 804 26.80 13.74 -6.91
N MET A 805 25.85 12.86 -6.61
CA MET A 805 24.67 13.18 -5.80
C MET A 805 24.42 12.04 -4.81
N ILE A 806 24.04 12.40 -3.59
CA ILE A 806 23.59 11.48 -2.55
C ILE A 806 22.09 11.21 -2.77
N VAL A 807 21.71 9.95 -2.88
CA VAL A 807 20.31 9.51 -3.01
C VAL A 807 19.80 9.21 -1.60
N MET A 808 18.78 9.93 -1.15
CA MET A 808 18.28 9.87 0.23
C MET A 808 16.75 9.82 0.29
N GLN A 809 16.23 9.44 1.46
CA GLN A 809 14.79 9.45 1.75
C GLN A 809 14.18 10.84 1.51
N TYR A 810 13.02 10.87 0.85
CA TYR A 810 12.29 12.11 0.63
C TYR A 810 11.41 12.46 1.84
N ALA A 811 11.65 13.62 2.44
CA ALA A 811 10.88 14.13 3.57
C ALA A 811 9.78 15.10 3.10
N LYS A 812 8.52 14.65 3.10
CA LYS A 812 7.40 15.34 2.42
C LYS A 812 7.11 16.75 2.94
N HIS A 813 7.38 17.05 4.21
CA HIS A 813 7.14 18.37 4.80
C HIS A 813 8.36 19.31 4.72
N GLY A 814 9.45 18.88 4.08
CA GLY A 814 10.68 19.67 3.96
C GLY A 814 11.39 19.82 5.30
N ASN A 815 12.08 20.95 5.49
CA ASN A 815 12.82 21.20 6.74
C ASN A 815 11.89 21.66 7.88
N LEU A 816 12.37 21.52 9.12
CA LEU A 816 11.61 21.81 10.35
C LEU A 816 11.06 23.25 10.36
N ARG A 817 11.85 24.24 9.93
CA ARG A 817 11.37 25.63 9.83
C ARG A 817 10.17 25.76 8.89
N LYS A 818 10.26 25.18 7.69
CA LYS A 818 9.16 25.20 6.70
C LYS A 818 7.93 24.48 7.24
N MET A 819 8.11 23.36 7.96
CA MET A 819 7.03 22.63 8.61
C MET A 819 6.36 23.48 9.69
N LEU A 820 7.13 24.10 10.61
CA LEU A 820 6.59 24.94 11.68
C LEU A 820 5.84 26.17 11.11
N ASN A 821 6.40 26.87 10.12
CA ASN A 821 5.73 28.01 9.49
C ASN A 821 4.34 27.67 8.94
N LYS A 822 4.18 26.46 8.37
CA LYS A 822 2.93 26.03 7.75
C LYS A 822 1.97 25.36 8.73
N ARG A 823 2.50 24.62 9.71
CA ARG A 823 1.73 23.65 10.48
C ARG A 823 1.81 23.82 12.00
N PHE A 824 2.49 24.83 12.53
CA PHE A 824 2.65 25.00 13.98
C PHE A 824 1.33 25.07 14.75
N LYS A 825 0.32 25.80 14.25
CA LYS A 825 -1.00 25.94 14.91
C LYS A 825 -1.69 24.60 15.18
N PHE A 826 -1.30 23.59 14.40
CA PHE A 826 -1.88 22.28 14.44
C PHE A 826 -1.21 21.40 15.50
N LEU A 827 0.06 21.65 15.85
CA LEU A 827 0.86 20.81 16.76
C LEU A 827 0.40 20.94 18.23
N THR A 828 0.03 19.81 18.84
CA THR A 828 -0.16 19.73 20.29
C THR A 828 1.17 19.66 21.03
N TRP A 829 1.16 19.89 22.34
CA TRP A 829 2.34 19.70 23.19
C TRP A 829 2.92 18.28 23.12
N LYS A 830 2.08 17.24 23.09
CA LYS A 830 2.56 15.85 22.98
C LYS A 830 3.35 15.62 21.69
N GLU A 831 2.94 16.26 20.59
CA GLU A 831 3.62 16.13 19.30
C GLU A 831 4.87 16.99 19.19
N LYS A 832 4.86 18.18 19.80
CA LYS A 832 6.07 18.98 20.02
C LYS A 832 7.13 18.18 20.78
N ILE A 833 6.73 17.50 21.85
CA ILE A 833 7.63 16.60 22.61
C ILE A 833 8.10 15.45 21.72
N LYS A 834 7.22 14.86 20.89
CA LYS A 834 7.59 13.76 20.00
C LYS A 834 8.62 14.15 18.93
N ILE A 835 8.48 15.34 18.35
CA ILE A 835 9.49 15.93 17.45
C ILE A 835 10.84 15.97 18.17
N LEU A 836 10.86 16.55 19.38
CA LEU A 836 12.09 16.72 20.17
C LEU A 836 12.69 15.37 20.61
N GLU A 837 11.87 14.39 20.98
CA GLU A 837 12.31 13.03 21.30
C GLU A 837 13.02 12.41 20.11
N CYS A 838 12.44 12.52 18.91
CA CYS A 838 13.08 12.04 17.68
C CYS A 838 14.45 12.70 17.48
N LEU A 839 14.54 14.03 17.65
CA LEU A 839 15.80 14.75 17.50
C LEU A 839 16.83 14.35 18.58
N ALA A 840 16.41 14.22 19.83
CA ALA A 840 17.29 13.81 20.93
C ALA A 840 17.83 12.40 20.73
N ARG A 841 17.00 11.47 20.22
CA ARG A 841 17.39 10.11 19.85
C ARG A 841 18.44 10.11 18.74
N GLY A 842 18.27 10.94 17.71
CA GLY A 842 19.23 11.11 16.62
C GLY A 842 20.55 11.69 17.13
N LEU A 843 20.48 12.77 17.93
CA LEU A 843 21.65 13.45 18.47
C LEU A 843 22.44 12.56 19.43
N LYS A 844 21.75 11.79 20.28
CA LYS A 844 22.34 10.75 21.14
C LYS A 844 23.18 9.75 20.33
N ARG A 845 22.70 9.32 19.16
CA ARG A 845 23.46 8.39 18.30
C ARG A 845 24.73 9.04 17.75
N ILE A 846 24.63 10.29 17.30
CA ILE A 846 25.78 11.07 16.83
C ILE A 846 26.81 11.23 17.94
N HIS A 847 26.36 11.62 19.13
CA HIS A 847 27.25 11.83 20.28
C HIS A 847 27.88 10.54 20.78
N LYS A 848 27.14 9.42 20.80
CA LYS A 848 27.64 8.12 21.25
C LYS A 848 28.85 7.62 20.45
N ILE A 849 28.97 7.99 19.18
CA ILE A 849 30.13 7.62 18.34
C ILE A 849 31.26 8.68 18.35
N GLY A 850 31.16 9.69 19.23
CA GLY A 850 32.18 10.72 19.42
C GLY A 850 32.14 11.86 18.39
N LEU A 851 31.08 11.97 17.58
CA LEU A 851 30.91 13.08 16.65
C LEU A 851 30.20 14.28 17.31
N ILE A 852 30.46 15.47 16.78
CA ILE A 852 29.70 16.72 17.01
C ILE A 852 29.09 17.13 15.66
N HIS A 853 27.81 17.52 15.64
CA HIS A 853 27.12 17.94 14.42
C HIS A 853 27.56 19.33 13.94
N LYS A 854 27.78 20.28 14.87
CA LYS A 854 28.28 21.66 14.68
C LYS A 854 27.35 22.63 13.94
N ASP A 855 26.52 22.14 13.03
CA ASP A 855 25.50 22.95 12.34
C ASP A 855 24.09 22.41 12.61
N PHE A 856 23.79 22.16 13.88
CA PHE A 856 22.50 21.61 14.29
C PHE A 856 21.45 22.72 14.36
N HIS A 857 20.56 22.82 13.38
CA HIS A 857 19.52 23.85 13.36
C HIS A 857 18.30 23.37 12.54
N PRO A 858 17.14 24.06 12.60
CA PRO A 858 15.90 23.65 11.93
C PRO A 858 15.97 23.51 10.40
N GLY A 859 17.03 24.04 9.77
CA GLY A 859 17.27 23.87 8.32
C GLY A 859 17.89 22.52 7.97
N ASN A 860 18.64 21.94 8.90
CA ASN A 860 19.29 20.62 8.80
C ASN A 860 18.48 19.51 9.50
N ILE A 861 17.19 19.78 9.74
CA ILE A 861 16.22 18.82 10.24
C ILE A 861 15.11 18.74 9.22
N VAL A 862 14.76 17.53 8.77
CA VAL A 862 13.72 17.27 7.77
C VAL A 862 12.59 16.40 8.31
N ASN A 863 11.39 16.60 7.78
CA ASN A 863 10.15 16.04 8.31
C ASN A 863 9.45 15.13 7.28
N GLU A 864 9.37 13.84 7.60
CA GLU A 864 8.55 12.88 6.83
C GLU A 864 7.07 12.97 7.22
N SER A 865 6.79 13.28 8.48
CA SER A 865 5.45 13.61 8.97
C SER A 865 5.54 14.79 9.93
N LEU A 866 4.42 15.23 10.51
CA LEU A 866 4.43 16.29 11.51
C LEU A 866 5.25 15.95 12.76
N THR A 867 5.46 14.66 13.05
CA THR A 867 6.19 14.20 14.25
C THR A 867 7.46 13.41 13.93
N ASN A 868 7.54 12.78 12.74
CA ASN A 868 8.73 12.04 12.31
C ASN A 868 9.75 13.01 11.71
N SER A 869 10.70 13.43 12.56
CA SER A 869 11.79 14.34 12.22
C SER A 869 13.13 13.61 12.14
N TYR A 870 13.95 14.00 11.16
CA TYR A 870 15.24 13.37 10.88
C TYR A 870 16.35 14.43 10.79
N ILE A 871 17.48 14.13 11.41
CA ILE A 871 18.71 14.93 11.28
C ILE A 871 19.36 14.64 9.92
N THR A 872 19.83 15.68 9.25
CA THR A 872 20.54 15.61 7.95
C THR A 872 21.73 16.59 7.93
N ASP A 873 22.45 16.61 6.81
CA ASP A 873 23.60 17.48 6.53
C ASP A 873 24.82 17.25 7.44
N PHE A 874 25.53 16.15 7.17
CA PHE A 874 26.70 15.72 7.94
C PHE A 874 28.02 16.32 7.42
N GLY A 875 27.97 17.28 6.49
CA GLY A 875 29.17 17.84 5.85
C GLY A 875 30.13 18.54 6.82
N LEU A 876 29.64 19.02 7.97
CA LEU A 876 30.43 19.64 9.04
C LEU A 876 30.64 18.74 10.27
N CYS A 877 30.05 17.54 10.27
CA CYS A 877 30.20 16.59 11.38
C CYS A 877 31.67 16.15 11.50
N LYS A 878 32.23 16.23 12.70
CA LYS A 878 33.63 15.83 12.94
C LYS A 878 33.82 15.21 14.34
N PRO A 879 34.83 14.33 14.50
CA PRO A 879 35.29 13.92 15.82
C PRO A 879 35.82 15.12 16.63
N ILE A 880 35.74 15.01 17.96
CA ILE A 880 36.26 16.04 18.89
C ILE A 880 37.74 16.36 18.63
N SER A 881 38.53 15.36 18.19
CA SER A 881 39.97 15.46 17.94
C SER A 881 40.38 16.23 16.67
N GLU A 882 39.44 16.53 15.76
CA GLU A 882 39.73 17.06 14.41
C GLU A 882 39.04 18.43 14.14
N ASN A 883 39.04 19.32 15.13
CA ASN A 883 38.45 20.67 14.96
C ASN A 883 39.29 21.57 14.03
N ASP A 884 38.68 22.06 12.95
CA ASP A 884 39.26 23.05 12.03
C ASP A 884 39.02 24.50 12.50
N GLU A 885 39.82 25.45 11.99
CA GLU A 885 39.65 26.90 12.16
C GLU A 885 38.37 27.49 11.49
N LYS A 886 37.66 26.73 10.65
CA LYS A 886 36.52 27.24 9.88
C LYS A 886 35.24 27.28 10.71
N PHE A 887 34.80 28.49 11.00
CA PHE A 887 33.64 28.76 11.85
C PHE A 887 32.37 28.92 11.00
N ILE A 888 31.61 27.84 10.82
CA ILE A 888 30.38 27.85 10.01
C ILE A 888 29.18 27.53 10.91
N GLY A 889 28.10 28.28 10.77
CA GLY A 889 26.83 27.97 11.43
C GLY A 889 25.78 29.06 11.26
N VAL A 890 24.67 28.92 11.99
CA VAL A 890 23.57 29.89 12.04
C VAL A 890 23.60 30.62 13.39
N LEU A 891 24.04 31.89 13.39
CA LEU A 891 24.39 32.67 14.61
C LEU A 891 23.49 32.43 15.84
N PRO A 892 22.15 32.55 15.77
CA PRO A 892 21.28 32.30 16.93
C PRO A 892 21.36 30.90 17.57
N TYR A 893 21.81 29.89 16.83
CA TYR A 893 21.93 28.51 17.31
C TYR A 893 23.36 28.16 17.73
N MET A 894 24.32 29.08 17.58
CA MET A 894 25.72 28.86 17.90
C MET A 894 26.00 29.17 19.37
N ALA A 895 26.68 28.26 20.06
CA ALA A 895 26.89 28.37 21.50
C ALA A 895 27.90 29.48 21.87
N PRO A 896 27.79 30.10 23.06
CA PRO A 896 28.67 31.20 23.50
C PRO A 896 30.17 30.88 23.45
N GLU A 897 30.56 29.67 23.84
CA GLU A 897 31.96 29.22 23.88
C GLU A 897 32.60 29.14 22.50
N MET A 898 31.80 29.06 21.43
CA MET A 898 32.31 29.13 20.06
C MET A 898 33.05 30.46 19.82
N TRP A 899 32.57 31.54 20.44
CA TRP A 899 33.05 32.91 20.25
C TRP A 899 34.15 33.33 21.23
N LYS A 900 34.26 32.66 22.40
CA LYS A 900 35.21 33.02 23.48
C LYS A 900 36.67 32.59 23.24
N GLY A 901 36.98 31.99 22.08
CA GLY A 901 38.35 31.86 21.58
C GLY A 901 39.13 30.61 22.01
N ASN A 902 38.65 29.79 22.95
CA ASN A 902 39.36 28.58 23.38
C ASN A 902 38.87 27.33 22.63
N GLU A 903 39.50 27.01 21.49
CA GLU A 903 39.12 25.86 20.63
C GLU A 903 39.26 24.49 21.32
N LYS A 904 39.96 24.42 22.46
CA LYS A 904 40.08 23.22 23.30
C LYS A 904 38.80 22.89 24.08
N GLU A 905 37.80 23.77 24.08
CA GLU A 905 36.54 23.63 24.82
C GLU A 905 35.36 23.19 23.95
N TYR A 906 35.56 22.96 22.65
CA TYR A 906 34.49 22.51 21.76
C TYR A 906 34.14 21.05 22.06
N THR A 907 32.98 20.88 22.71
CA THR A 907 32.42 19.59 23.10
C THR A 907 31.07 19.36 22.43
N GLN A 908 30.51 18.17 22.65
CA GLN A 908 29.14 17.83 22.23
C GLN A 908 28.07 18.76 22.83
N ALA A 909 28.39 19.50 23.89
CA ALA A 909 27.53 20.52 24.49
C ALA A 909 27.18 21.68 23.54
N LEU A 910 27.95 21.87 22.45
CA LEU A 910 27.62 22.79 21.36
C LEU A 910 26.27 22.45 20.74
N ASP A 911 26.08 21.19 20.36
CA ASP A 911 24.82 20.74 19.74
C ASP A 911 23.66 20.79 20.74
N ILE A 912 23.94 20.67 22.04
CA ILE A 912 22.92 20.79 23.11
C ILE A 912 22.43 22.22 23.23
N TYR A 913 23.31 23.22 23.13
CA TYR A 913 22.90 24.62 23.06
C TYR A 913 21.96 24.85 21.87
N SER A 914 22.36 24.35 20.70
CA SER A 914 21.55 24.41 19.49
C SER A 914 20.20 23.69 19.65
N PHE A 915 20.18 22.54 20.34
CA PHE A 915 18.95 21.82 20.68
C PHE A 915 18.01 22.68 21.53
N GLY A 916 18.51 23.42 22.51
CA GLY A 916 17.71 24.37 23.30
C GLY A 916 17.06 25.47 22.45
N MET A 917 17.78 25.99 21.46
CA MET A 917 17.24 26.96 20.51
C MET A 917 16.18 26.35 19.57
N ILE A 918 16.34 25.09 19.19
CA ILE A 918 15.33 24.33 18.45
C ILE A 918 14.09 24.08 19.32
N MET A 919 14.25 23.76 20.61
CA MET A 919 13.13 23.61 21.55
C MET A 919 12.28 24.88 21.60
N LEU A 920 12.91 26.06 21.73
CA LEU A 920 12.20 27.34 21.70
C LEU A 920 11.33 27.47 20.45
N GLU A 921 11.89 27.15 19.30
CA GLU A 921 11.19 27.29 18.04
C GLU A 921 10.07 26.25 17.87
N VAL A 922 10.27 25.00 18.30
CA VAL A 922 9.22 23.97 18.31
C VAL A 922 8.09 24.34 19.27
N PHE A 923 8.41 25.01 20.38
CA PHE A 923 7.42 25.42 21.38
C PHE A 923 6.63 26.65 20.96
N THR A 924 7.29 27.63 20.35
CA THR A 924 6.71 28.96 20.11
C THR A 924 6.47 29.29 18.64
N SER A 925 7.06 28.55 17.68
CA SER A 925 7.27 28.91 16.26
C SER A 925 8.21 30.10 16.02
N TYR A 926 8.58 30.84 17.05
CA TYR A 926 9.44 32.01 16.91
C TYR A 926 10.90 31.58 16.78
N PRO A 927 11.59 32.04 15.74
CA PRO A 927 13.03 31.85 15.63
C PRO A 927 13.74 32.59 16.77
N PRO A 928 14.83 32.04 17.33
CA PRO A 928 15.63 32.75 18.33
C PRO A 928 16.14 34.07 17.75
N PHE A 929 15.97 35.16 18.50
CA PHE A 929 16.40 36.53 18.17
C PHE A 929 15.82 37.11 16.87
N TYR A 930 14.60 36.69 16.47
CA TYR A 930 13.94 37.12 15.22
C TYR A 930 13.75 38.63 15.04
N ASN A 931 13.77 39.38 16.13
CA ASN A 931 13.56 40.83 16.21
C ASN A 931 14.85 41.64 16.40
N ILE A 932 16.02 41.00 16.44
CA ILE A 932 17.33 41.64 16.67
C ILE A 932 18.23 41.42 15.45
N PRO A 933 18.98 42.42 14.96
CA PRO A 933 19.96 42.23 13.89
C PRO A 933 20.95 41.08 14.17
N HIS A 934 21.23 40.24 13.18
CA HIS A 934 22.25 39.18 13.31
C HIS A 934 23.63 39.73 12.97
N ASN A 935 24.19 40.52 13.88
CA ASN A 935 25.47 41.20 13.75
C ASN A 935 26.39 40.92 14.94
N GLU A 936 27.55 41.59 14.98
CA GLU A 936 28.55 41.47 16.04
C GLU A 936 27.98 41.81 17.44
N GLN A 937 27.01 42.72 17.53
CA GLN A 937 26.39 43.09 18.81
C GLN A 937 25.57 41.93 19.39
N LEU A 938 24.86 41.18 18.55
CA LEU A 938 24.12 40.00 19.01
C LEU A 938 25.09 38.90 19.51
N ILE A 939 26.24 38.74 18.86
CA ILE A 939 27.29 37.83 19.32
C ILE A 939 27.74 38.22 20.74
N MET A 940 28.06 39.50 20.96
CA MET A 940 28.44 40.03 22.28
C MET A 940 27.37 39.75 23.34
N SER A 941 26.12 40.02 23.00
CA SER A 941 24.97 39.78 23.85
C SER A 941 24.82 38.31 24.25
N ILE A 942 24.97 37.39 23.30
CA ILE A 942 24.91 35.94 23.55
C ILE A 942 26.04 35.52 24.49
N CYS A 943 27.27 36.04 24.29
CA CYS A 943 28.41 35.78 25.17
C CYS A 943 28.18 36.25 26.62
N LYS A 944 27.43 37.35 26.80
CA LYS A 944 26.99 37.89 28.10
C LYS A 944 25.77 37.19 28.68
N GLY A 945 25.23 36.17 28.01
CA GLY A 945 24.10 35.39 28.49
C GLY A 945 22.73 35.93 28.12
N GLN A 946 22.62 36.81 27.13
CA GLN A 946 21.33 37.25 26.63
C GLN A 946 20.54 36.03 26.12
N LYS A 947 19.34 35.84 26.67
CA LYS A 947 18.41 34.77 26.28
C LYS A 947 17.42 35.29 25.23
N PRO A 948 16.95 34.42 24.32
CA PRO A 948 15.88 34.78 23.41
C PRO A 948 14.55 34.93 24.14
N GLU A 949 13.64 35.69 23.55
CA GLU A 949 12.29 35.89 24.10
C GLU A 949 11.42 34.64 23.94
N ILE A 950 10.64 34.30 24.98
CA ILE A 950 9.67 33.21 24.97
C ILE A 950 8.27 33.82 24.83
N LYS A 951 7.65 33.67 23.66
CA LYS A 951 6.41 34.39 23.29
C LYS A 951 5.11 33.79 23.83
N CYS A 952 5.14 32.59 24.38
CA CYS A 952 3.96 31.90 24.90
C CYS A 952 4.26 31.24 26.26
N LYS A 953 3.22 30.88 27.01
CA LYS A 953 3.40 30.01 28.18
C LYS A 953 3.91 28.65 27.71
N VAL A 954 5.01 28.19 28.30
CA VAL A 954 5.57 26.85 28.08
C VAL A 954 5.39 26.05 29.39
N PRO A 955 4.99 24.77 29.35
CA PRO A 955 4.97 23.89 30.52
C PRO A 955 6.30 23.96 31.27
N LEU A 956 6.26 24.14 32.58
CA LEU A 956 7.44 24.46 33.38
C LEU A 956 8.55 23.42 33.21
N LEU A 957 8.22 22.13 33.21
CA LEU A 957 9.19 21.05 33.00
C LEU A 957 9.92 21.17 31.66
N LEU A 958 9.20 21.52 30.59
CA LEU A 958 9.78 21.70 29.25
C LEU A 958 10.59 22.99 29.16
N LYS A 959 10.13 24.06 29.84
CA LYS A 959 10.82 25.34 29.91
C LYS A 959 12.16 25.19 30.64
N GLU A 960 12.18 24.54 31.79
CA GLU A 960 13.41 24.30 32.56
C GLU A 960 14.41 23.45 31.76
N MET A 961 13.93 22.44 31.05
CA MET A 961 14.78 21.63 30.17
C MET A 961 15.40 22.47 29.04
N MET A 962 14.59 23.27 28.35
CA MET A 962 15.06 24.20 27.31
C MET A 962 16.07 25.20 27.87
N GLU A 963 15.81 25.76 29.05
CA GLU A 963 16.68 26.75 29.68
C GLU A 963 18.02 26.17 30.16
N LYS A 964 18.04 24.91 30.58
CA LYS A 964 19.28 24.19 30.88
C LYS A 964 20.12 23.95 29.62
N CYS A 965 19.48 23.71 28.47
CA CYS A 965 20.20 23.47 27.21
C CYS A 965 21.03 24.67 26.76
N TRP A 966 20.55 25.91 26.93
CA TRP A 966 21.29 27.11 26.52
C TRP A 966 22.06 27.80 27.66
N ASN A 967 22.46 27.04 28.70
CA ASN A 967 23.33 27.56 29.76
C ASN A 967 24.65 28.09 29.15
N ILE A 968 25.16 29.21 29.67
CA ILE A 968 26.45 29.78 29.20
C ILE A 968 27.57 28.75 29.40
N GLU A 969 27.57 28.08 30.55
CA GLU A 969 28.57 27.10 30.92
C GLU A 969 28.25 25.74 30.27
N PRO A 970 29.11 25.22 29.37
CA PRO A 970 28.81 24.02 28.61
C PRO A 970 28.57 22.77 29.46
N HIS A 971 29.30 22.63 30.58
CA HIS A 971 29.22 21.49 31.49
C HIS A 971 27.93 21.47 32.34
N ASN A 972 27.19 22.58 32.40
CA ASN A 972 25.90 22.66 33.09
C ASN A 972 24.71 22.32 32.17
N ARG A 973 24.96 22.06 30.90
CA ARG A 973 23.96 21.61 29.93
C ARG A 973 23.77 20.09 30.07
N PRO A 974 22.54 19.57 29.84
CA PRO A 974 22.31 18.13 29.85
C PRO A 974 23.03 17.45 28.68
N THR A 975 23.31 16.17 28.83
CA THR A 975 23.77 15.32 27.72
C THR A 975 22.61 14.97 26.78
N SER A 976 22.93 14.58 25.54
CA SER A 976 21.93 14.07 24.59
C SER A 976 21.19 12.82 25.12
N GLU A 977 21.86 12.01 25.95
CA GLU A 977 21.27 10.84 26.59
C GLU A 977 20.20 11.25 27.62
N GLU A 978 20.50 12.22 28.48
CA GLU A 978 19.56 12.74 29.47
C GLU A 978 18.34 13.37 28.80
N LEU A 979 18.55 14.17 27.74
CA LEU A 979 17.46 14.73 26.94
C LEU A 979 16.58 13.65 26.33
N TYR A 980 17.19 12.64 25.68
CA TYR A 980 16.46 11.53 25.10
C TYR A 980 15.62 10.80 26.14
N ARG A 981 16.21 10.45 27.29
CA ARG A 981 15.52 9.73 28.36
C ARG A 981 14.32 10.53 28.89
N SER A 982 14.49 11.81 29.19
CA SER A 982 13.39 12.64 29.70
C SER A 982 12.27 12.81 28.68
N LEU A 983 12.59 13.10 27.41
CA LEU A 983 11.59 13.28 26.35
C LEU A 983 10.90 11.95 26.00
N PHE A 984 11.61 10.84 26.08
CA PHE A 984 11.04 9.50 25.93
C PHE A 984 10.01 9.21 27.02
N CYS A 985 10.34 9.42 28.29
CA CYS A 985 9.38 9.28 29.38
C CYS A 985 8.14 10.16 29.16
N TYR A 986 8.31 11.42 28.74
CA TYR A 986 7.17 12.31 28.46
C TYR A 986 6.31 11.87 27.26
N CYS A 987 6.84 11.07 26.33
CA CYS A 987 6.07 10.53 25.22
C CYS A 987 5.28 9.27 25.59
N TYR A 988 5.80 8.46 26.51
CA TYR A 988 5.38 7.07 26.68
C TYR A 988 4.93 6.71 28.09
N GLU A 989 5.16 7.55 29.08
CA GLU A 989 4.75 7.35 30.47
C GLU A 989 3.71 8.41 30.86
N ASP A 990 2.76 8.01 31.70
CA ASP A 990 1.77 8.93 32.25
C ASP A 990 2.48 9.87 33.25
N ASN A 991 2.39 11.18 33.00
CA ASN A 991 2.99 12.20 33.85
C ASN A 991 1.95 13.29 34.18
N GLU A 992 1.23 13.08 35.28
CA GLU A 992 0.13 13.97 35.71
C GLU A 992 0.58 15.43 35.87
N VAL A 993 1.81 15.65 36.33
CA VAL A 993 2.37 16.99 36.52
C VAL A 993 2.52 17.70 35.18
N LEU A 994 3.11 17.02 34.19
CA LEU A 994 3.28 17.57 32.85
C LEU A 994 1.93 17.79 32.17
N GLU A 995 0.98 16.86 32.32
CA GLU A 995 -0.36 17.01 31.74
C GLU A 995 -1.11 18.22 32.32
N LYS A 996 -1.02 18.45 33.63
CA LYS A 996 -1.58 19.64 34.26
C LYS A 996 -0.95 20.92 33.72
N GLN A 997 0.38 20.96 33.56
CA GLN A 997 1.09 22.11 33.01
C GLN A 997 0.77 22.36 31.53
N ILE A 998 0.54 21.30 30.74
CA ILE A 998 0.10 21.39 29.34
C ILE A 998 -1.28 22.03 29.26
N ASN A 999 -2.22 21.62 30.12
CA ASN A 999 -3.57 22.19 30.14
C ASN A 999 -3.53 23.69 30.49
N GLU A 1000 -2.79 24.07 31.54
CA GLU A 1000 -2.60 25.48 31.91
C GLU A 1000 -1.98 26.28 30.76
N ALA A 1001 -0.96 25.72 30.09
CA ALA A 1001 -0.33 26.38 28.95
C ALA A 1001 -1.28 26.52 27.75
N ASN A 1002 -2.18 25.58 27.52
CA ASN A 1002 -3.17 25.69 26.43
C ASN A 1002 -4.18 26.81 26.72
N GLU A 1003 -4.69 26.90 27.96
CA GLU A 1003 -5.64 27.94 28.38
C GLU A 1003 -5.03 29.34 28.26
N LEU A 1004 -3.79 29.52 28.74
CA LEU A 1004 -3.12 30.82 28.70
C LEU A 1004 -2.66 31.25 27.30
N ASN A 1005 -2.61 30.32 26.34
CA ASN A 1005 -2.16 30.57 24.98
C ASN A 1005 -3.31 30.56 23.96
N GLU A 1006 -4.57 30.65 24.38
CA GLU A 1006 -5.72 30.58 23.47
C GLU A 1006 -5.63 31.61 22.34
N ASP A 1007 -5.19 32.84 22.66
CA ASP A 1007 -5.01 33.94 21.69
C ASP A 1007 -3.58 34.03 21.10
N PHE A 1008 -2.74 33.01 21.31
CA PHE A 1008 -1.35 33.04 20.88
C PHE A 1008 -1.23 33.02 19.35
N SER A 1009 -0.57 34.04 18.79
CA SER A 1009 -0.28 34.14 17.36
C SER A 1009 1.11 33.60 17.02
N PRO A 1010 1.20 32.55 16.17
CA PRO A 1010 2.49 32.02 15.70
C PRO A 1010 3.28 33.04 14.87
N TYR A 1011 4.56 32.77 14.72
CA TYR A 1011 5.49 33.61 13.98
C TYR A 1011 5.08 33.78 12.51
N ASN A 1012 5.03 35.04 12.07
CA ASN A 1012 4.85 35.43 10.68
C ASN A 1012 6.08 36.21 10.20
N SER A 1013 6.81 35.64 9.23
CA SER A 1013 8.05 36.24 8.72
C SER A 1013 7.85 37.59 8.04
N ASN A 1014 6.63 37.92 7.59
CA ASN A 1014 6.33 39.17 6.90
C ASN A 1014 6.10 40.35 7.85
N GLU A 1015 5.72 40.08 9.10
CA GLU A 1015 5.30 41.12 10.05
C GLU A 1015 6.28 41.29 11.22
N SER A 1016 6.93 40.20 11.63
CA SER A 1016 7.69 40.17 12.89
C SER A 1016 9.21 40.21 12.71
N LYS A 1017 9.72 40.07 11.48
CA LYS A 1017 11.15 39.84 11.20
C LYS A 1017 11.94 41.15 11.07
N HIS A 1018 13.03 41.31 11.82
CA HIS A 1018 13.96 42.40 11.58
C HIS A 1018 14.70 42.18 10.23
N PRO A 1019 14.88 43.19 9.36
CA PRO A 1019 15.40 42.99 7.99
C PRO A 1019 16.81 42.40 7.92
N GLN A 1020 17.62 42.62 8.96
CA GLN A 1020 19.01 42.15 9.05
C GLN A 1020 19.18 40.78 9.71
N VAL A 1021 18.12 39.98 9.85
CA VAL A 1021 18.25 38.60 10.39
C VAL A 1021 18.52 37.58 9.30
N ILE A 1022 19.45 36.68 9.60
CA ILE A 1022 19.97 35.67 8.68
C ILE A 1022 19.91 34.29 9.37
N TYR A 1023 19.02 33.42 8.88
CA TYR A 1023 18.80 32.06 9.38
C TYR A 1023 19.33 30.99 8.40
N ARG A 1024 20.51 31.24 7.82
CA ARG A 1024 21.22 30.32 6.93
C ARG A 1024 22.67 30.23 7.35
N SER A 1025 23.29 29.08 7.14
CA SER A 1025 24.68 28.85 7.56
C SER A 1025 25.61 29.83 6.83
N LYS A 1026 26.50 30.48 7.57
CA LYS A 1026 27.49 31.43 7.07
C LYS A 1026 28.86 31.07 7.64
N LEU A 1027 29.92 31.26 6.85
CA LEU A 1027 31.29 31.29 7.35
C LEU A 1027 31.56 32.62 8.06
N PHE A 1028 31.96 32.57 9.33
CA PHE A 1028 32.38 33.73 10.09
C PHE A 1028 33.90 33.88 10.05
N SER A 1029 34.34 35.13 10.04
CA SER A 1029 35.74 35.54 9.99
C SER A 1029 36.40 35.47 11.37
N LYS A 1030 37.74 35.32 11.40
CA LYS A 1030 38.53 35.47 12.63
C LYS A 1030 38.32 36.85 13.30
N LYS A 1031 37.95 37.89 12.52
CA LYS A 1031 37.64 39.24 13.04
C LYS A 1031 36.37 39.26 13.90
N GLU A 1032 35.28 38.65 13.43
CA GLU A 1032 34.03 38.52 14.20
C GLU A 1032 34.26 37.74 15.51
N LYS A 1033 35.15 36.73 15.50
CA LYS A 1033 35.61 36.01 16.71
C LYS A 1033 36.45 36.89 17.65
N ASN A 1034 37.38 37.68 17.10
CA ASN A 1034 38.27 38.54 17.89
C ASN A 1034 37.56 39.74 18.54
N ILE A 1035 36.44 40.23 17.97
CA ILE A 1035 35.66 41.32 18.57
C ILE A 1035 35.02 40.89 19.89
N ALA A 1036 34.56 39.63 19.99
CA ALA A 1036 34.09 39.04 21.24
C ALA A 1036 35.19 38.94 22.30
N ILE A 1037 36.39 38.50 21.88
CA ILE A 1037 37.55 38.33 22.75
C ILE A 1037 38.11 39.69 23.23
N LEU A 1038 38.16 40.71 22.37
CA LEU A 1038 38.66 42.05 22.72
C LEU A 1038 37.77 42.75 23.76
N HIS A 1039 36.46 42.51 23.73
CA HIS A 1039 35.53 43.15 24.65
C HIS A 1039 35.46 42.43 26.02
N ASP A 1040 35.66 41.10 26.08
CA ASP A 1040 35.86 40.35 27.35
C ASP A 1040 37.16 40.77 28.06
N ASN A 1041 38.22 41.08 27.29
CA ASN A 1041 39.47 41.61 27.83
C ASN A 1041 39.35 43.06 28.35
N LEU A 1042 38.50 43.89 27.72
CA LEU A 1042 38.25 45.26 28.17
C LEU A 1042 37.41 45.33 29.47
N GLU A 1043 36.47 44.40 29.67
CA GLU A 1043 35.69 44.32 30.91
C GLU A 1043 36.47 43.66 32.07
N SER A 1044 37.37 42.70 31.79
CA SER A 1044 38.26 42.12 32.81
C SER A 1044 39.43 43.03 33.21
N CYS A 1045 39.75 44.06 32.41
CA CYS A 1045 40.73 45.10 32.77
C CYS A 1045 40.15 46.24 33.64
N GLN A 1046 38.87 46.22 34.04
CA GLN A 1046 38.36 47.11 35.08
C GLN A 1046 38.66 46.57 36.50
N VAL A 1047 39.95 46.41 36.82
CA VAL A 1047 40.40 46.32 38.21
C VAL A 1047 41.65 47.19 38.39
N ASN A 1048 41.48 48.23 39.22
CA ASN A 1048 42.50 49.06 39.87
C ASN A 1048 43.43 49.90 39.00
N LEU A 1049 42.92 51.02 38.48
CA LEU A 1049 43.73 52.25 38.45
C LEU A 1049 43.42 53.05 39.72
N VAL A 1050 44.20 52.79 40.77
CA VAL A 1050 44.40 53.79 41.83
C VAL A 1050 45.16 54.92 41.16
N ILE A 1051 44.49 56.06 40.97
CA ILE A 1051 45.15 57.32 40.62
C ILE A 1051 45.93 57.72 41.89
N PRO A 1052 47.27 57.82 41.83
CA PRO A 1052 48.00 58.48 42.91
C PRO A 1052 47.64 59.96 42.86
N ASP A 1053 47.14 60.50 43.96
CA ASP A 1053 47.09 61.94 44.19
C ASP A 1053 48.53 62.47 44.06
N ASN A 1054 48.85 63.04 42.90
CA ASN A 1054 49.84 64.07 42.62
C ASN A 1054 50.26 63.94 41.14
N TYR A 1055 49.79 64.85 40.29
CA TYR A 1055 50.62 65.75 39.47
C TYR A 1055 49.71 66.55 38.54
N GLU A 1056 49.79 67.88 38.65
CA GLU A 1056 49.15 68.84 37.75
C GLU A 1056 49.85 68.88 36.37
N PHE A 1057 49.01 69.12 35.36
CA PHE A 1057 49.24 69.42 33.92
C PHE A 1057 49.58 68.27 32.96
#